data_AF-A0A9W7W0I3-F1
#
_entry.id   AF-A0A9W7W0I3-F1
#
_cell.length_a   1.000
_cell.length_b   1.000
_cell.length_c   1.000
_cell.angle_alpha   90.00
_cell.angle_beta   90.00
_cell.angle_gamma   90.00
#
_symmetry.space_group_name_H-M   'P 1'
#
loop_
_entity.id
_entity.type
_entity.pdbx_description
1 polymer ?
#
loop_
_entity_poly.entity_id
_entity_poly.type
_entity_poly.pdbx_seq_one_letter_code
_entity_poly.pdbx_strand_id
1 'polypeptide(L)'
;MNRIRRPWAPSRRDTDGVQLNTLSTNGKTADASPEQGTAEKLGFDEPTTAAVGPDIEHGHLQEIEVDVAHILQDKDLKDISEDTSPYPEVRAVVPETDDPDMPVNTLRMWILGVIWTLIGAGVNQFFSLRYPAVHIVSIVAELLAFPMGVFLAHVLPLWTLDLGPLGRWCVNPDRHFNIKEHPCPDRCSAHVVIVIMANVTIGFAGGADATGIIQAAIGFYGFKLSAGFSVLVTLCCQTLGFGVAGLCHQWLVEPAAIIWPGILSNCALLNTLHSRANAMANGWRISRLKFFSIVATCAFVWYWFPGLIFVALSYFTWVCWIAPKNIVVNQLFGMESGLGLFPLTFDWSQVAYNTNPLLSPSWAAMNVFGGFIVAFWIIAPALYYTNTWYTAYLPMMTADVYDNTGASYNVTKVLTEGGTLDPIKYAAYSPPYLSVTFAFVYGLSFASITAVIVHVYLWHGKDILDAIRGRQPLDIHGRLMRAYEKVPRWWYCVILVVFTALSIVLAEIYHTDLPVYGVFLALIIPAIYMVPCGIIQGVSNVDANQLNVLSEFVGGYMFAGKPLANMIFKILSEDVVAQGIFFAQDQKLGHYFKVAPKIVFFAQGFAVVLGALTQAGVTIWMLGNIDGICSTDQSDGFTCPNGRTVFSSSVIWGLIGPKRLYSVGTIYSGLLHFFWIGALMPIITWALWKYYKKDWLKNINWPLIFVGTYNVPPATGINYSSWAIVNLIFNHWIKEKFYAWWAKYNYILAAGLDFGTAISGIIIFFAVSYPGYSFPDWWGNTVYLNTADGDSASWLPLPDRGYFGAANGTGDRPLSALMAIPYTVYPSLREKVVVITGGAEGIGAAAVELFCRQGSKVAFLDIAESSATHLIDRIKDLSQQLSKEQSQALPPVTQPDYFQCNVTDLTRLKQVAEEILAKYGTVHVLVNNAALAGAVSRKPTAEITPESWESTINVNLRHQFFLSQYLLPAMQNQRSGSIINIGSIAWRIPSVGLPVYATAKAAIMGLTKTHSKEYGGYNIRVNSVMPGAIATERQINEVLTEEYRTQIFANQSLKRDLLPKEAANVILFLASDDSSGVTGSNYVVDGGWVGDV
;
A
#
# COMPACT_ATOMS: atom_id res chain seq x y z
N MET A 1 27.88 -29.27 39.97
CA MET A 1 27.47 -30.54 40.62
C MET A 1 26.31 -30.27 41.57
N ASN A 2 25.42 -31.25 41.77
CA ASN A 2 24.38 -31.36 42.82
C ASN A 2 23.52 -30.10 43.09
N ARG A 3 22.31 -29.93 42.54
CA ARG A 3 21.07 -30.73 42.75
C ARG A 3 20.84 -31.14 44.21
N ILE A 4 19.79 -30.58 44.83
CA ILE A 4 18.74 -31.29 45.58
C ILE A 4 17.45 -30.44 45.48
N ARG A 5 16.31 -31.09 45.17
CA ARG A 5 14.96 -30.49 45.17
C ARG A 5 14.30 -30.73 46.53
N ARG A 6 13.49 -29.78 47.02
CA ARG A 6 12.35 -30.02 47.94
C ARG A 6 11.17 -29.09 47.60
N PRO A 7 9.93 -29.42 48.02
CA PRO A 7 8.79 -29.37 47.10
C PRO A 7 7.88 -28.13 47.24
N TRP A 8 6.92 -28.07 46.31
CA TRP A 8 5.77 -27.17 46.32
C TRP A 8 5.10 -27.06 47.71
N ALA A 9 4.86 -25.82 48.14
CA ALA A 9 3.76 -25.46 49.03
C ALA A 9 2.90 -24.43 48.28
N PRO A 10 1.56 -24.54 48.28
CA PRO A 10 0.70 -23.53 47.68
C PRO A 10 0.78 -22.25 48.51
N SER A 11 1.24 -21.16 47.90
CA SER A 11 1.17 -19.83 48.55
C SER A 11 -0.30 -19.49 48.79
N ARG A 12 -0.65 -19.30 50.06
CA ARG A 12 -1.93 -18.68 50.44
C ARG A 12 -2.08 -17.37 49.67
N ARG A 13 -3.31 -17.08 49.22
CA ARG A 13 -3.66 -15.72 48.81
C ARG A 13 -3.66 -14.89 50.09
N ASP A 14 -2.81 -13.87 50.15
CA ASP A 14 -2.98 -12.79 51.12
C ASP A 14 -4.23 -12.02 50.69
N THR A 15 -5.33 -12.26 51.39
CA THR A 15 -6.55 -11.45 51.34
C THR A 15 -6.44 -10.37 52.41
N ASP A 16 -5.55 -9.41 52.19
CA ASP A 16 -5.56 -8.18 52.98
C ASP A 16 -6.81 -7.37 52.62
N GLY A 17 -7.48 -6.88 53.66
CA GLY A 17 -8.88 -6.48 53.57
C GLY A 17 -9.10 -5.13 52.92
N VAL A 18 -10.01 -5.11 51.94
CA VAL A 18 -10.85 -3.96 51.62
C VAL A 18 -12.29 -4.44 51.81
N GLN A 19 -13.10 -3.71 52.59
CA GLN A 19 -14.49 -4.08 52.82
C GLN A 19 -15.32 -3.89 51.55
N LEU A 20 -15.66 -5.00 50.89
CA LEU A 20 -16.76 -5.02 49.94
C LEU A 20 -18.07 -4.88 50.73
N ASN A 21 -18.78 -3.77 50.53
CA ASN A 21 -20.12 -3.55 51.10
C ASN A 21 -21.16 -4.45 50.40
N THR A 22 -21.15 -5.74 50.71
CA THR A 22 -22.23 -6.67 50.34
C THR A 22 -23.21 -6.80 51.50
N LEU A 23 -24.39 -6.18 51.36
CA LEU A 23 -25.51 -6.36 52.27
C LEU A 23 -26.04 -7.80 52.18
N SER A 24 -25.56 -8.68 53.06
CA SER A 24 -26.12 -10.04 53.19
C SER A 24 -27.34 -10.03 54.10
N THR A 25 -28.52 -10.24 53.53
CA THR A 25 -29.74 -10.51 54.31
C THR A 25 -29.68 -11.89 54.96
N ASN A 26 -29.54 -11.93 56.29
CA ASN A 26 -29.91 -13.09 57.09
C ASN A 26 -30.17 -12.68 58.54
N GLY A 27 -31.41 -12.86 59.00
CA GLY A 27 -31.79 -12.50 60.37
C GLY A 27 -31.31 -13.53 61.39
N LYS A 28 -30.81 -13.04 62.53
CA LYS A 28 -30.96 -13.68 63.85
C LYS A 28 -30.71 -12.67 64.97
N THR A 29 -31.53 -12.78 66.01
CA THR A 29 -31.58 -11.93 67.21
C THR A 29 -30.43 -12.20 68.17
N ALA A 30 -29.84 -11.15 68.76
CA ALA A 30 -29.27 -11.17 70.12
C ALA A 30 -28.96 -9.75 70.67
N ASP A 31 -29.73 -9.36 71.67
CA ASP A 31 -29.43 -8.59 72.90
C ASP A 31 -28.52 -7.34 72.95
N ALA A 32 -28.91 -6.47 73.89
CA ALA A 32 -28.42 -5.11 74.09
C ALA A 32 -27.37 -4.97 75.21
N SER A 33 -26.55 -3.92 75.13
CA SER A 33 -26.23 -3.05 76.27
C SER A 33 -25.54 -1.75 75.81
N PRO A 34 -25.80 -0.57 76.44
CA PRO A 34 -25.22 0.71 76.03
C PRO A 34 -24.13 1.21 77.00
N GLU A 35 -23.12 1.92 76.50
CA GLU A 35 -22.29 2.83 77.32
C GLU A 35 -22.11 4.20 76.67
N GLN A 36 -21.97 5.22 77.52
CA GLN A 36 -22.03 6.64 77.20
C GLN A 36 -20.62 7.24 77.10
N GLY A 37 -20.42 8.22 76.22
CA GLY A 37 -19.12 8.90 76.04
C GLY A 37 -19.28 10.32 75.52
N THR A 38 -19.32 11.28 76.45
CA THR A 38 -19.48 12.74 76.27
C THR A 38 -18.65 13.41 75.19
N ALA A 39 -19.23 14.46 74.58
CA ALA A 39 -18.60 15.36 73.61
C ALA A 39 -17.80 16.50 74.26
N GLU A 40 -16.88 17.10 73.50
CA GLU A 40 -16.41 18.48 73.73
C GLU A 40 -16.26 19.22 72.38
N LYS A 41 -16.51 20.55 72.38
CA LYS A 41 -16.78 21.35 71.16
C LYS A 41 -15.69 22.40 70.88
N LEU A 42 -15.27 22.52 69.62
CA LEU A 42 -14.70 23.71 68.96
C LEU A 42 -14.89 23.51 67.44
N GLY A 43 -15.51 24.35 66.61
CA GLY A 43 -16.24 25.59 66.88
C GLY A 43 -15.97 26.70 65.85
N PHE A 44 -16.40 26.56 64.58
CA PHE A 44 -16.53 27.65 63.60
C PHE A 44 -17.60 27.32 62.53
N ASP A 45 -18.23 28.34 61.95
CA ASP A 45 -19.53 28.26 61.26
C ASP A 45 -19.50 27.76 59.80
N GLU A 46 -20.49 26.95 59.42
CA GLU A 46 -20.88 26.68 58.03
C GLU A 46 -22.39 26.96 57.81
N PRO A 47 -22.81 27.39 56.60
CA PRO A 47 -24.20 27.73 56.32
C PRO A 47 -25.06 26.49 56.07
N THR A 48 -26.15 26.39 56.84
CA THR A 48 -27.28 25.46 56.73
C THR A 48 -27.50 24.80 55.36
N THR A 49 -27.25 23.49 55.28
CA THR A 49 -27.93 22.58 54.36
C THR A 49 -29.06 21.88 55.10
N ALA A 50 -30.25 21.82 54.48
CA ALA A 50 -31.42 21.21 55.10
C ALA A 50 -31.31 19.68 55.03
N ALA A 51 -31.43 19.02 56.18
CA ALA A 51 -31.49 17.56 56.25
C ALA A 51 -32.83 17.07 55.66
N VAL A 52 -32.75 16.19 54.67
CA VAL A 52 -33.85 15.31 54.24
C VAL A 52 -33.47 13.90 54.69
N GLY A 53 -34.34 13.29 55.50
CA GLY A 53 -34.13 11.93 56.00
C GLY A 53 -34.35 10.87 54.91
N PRO A 54 -33.93 9.62 55.14
CA PRO A 54 -34.16 8.54 54.19
C PRO A 54 -35.61 8.05 54.28
N ASP A 55 -36.45 8.46 53.32
CA ASP A 55 -37.74 7.80 53.09
C ASP A 55 -37.48 6.41 52.47
N ILE A 56 -37.53 5.38 53.32
CA ILE A 56 -37.42 3.97 52.92
C ILE A 56 -38.80 3.46 52.50
N GLU A 57 -39.34 4.00 51.41
CA GLU A 57 -40.48 3.41 50.70
C GLU A 57 -40.42 3.76 49.21
N HIS A 58 -40.50 2.73 48.36
CA HIS A 58 -40.20 2.74 46.91
C HIS A 58 -38.70 2.68 46.59
N GLY A 59 -38.27 1.52 46.06
CA GLY A 59 -36.91 1.28 45.58
C GLY A 59 -36.59 2.03 44.29
N HIS A 60 -36.41 3.35 44.40
CA HIS A 60 -35.88 4.18 43.33
C HIS A 60 -34.36 4.08 43.28
N LEU A 61 -33.84 4.11 42.05
CA LEU A 61 -32.42 4.17 41.76
C LEU A 61 -31.79 5.38 42.46
N GLN A 62 -31.00 5.17 43.51
CA GLN A 62 -29.85 6.05 43.74
C GLN A 62 -28.90 5.79 42.57
N GLU A 63 -28.75 6.82 41.73
CA GLU A 63 -28.29 6.64 40.36
C GLU A 63 -26.82 6.20 40.30
N ILE A 64 -26.46 5.54 39.19
CA ILE A 64 -25.07 5.37 38.75
C ILE A 64 -24.58 6.77 38.34
N GLU A 65 -24.26 7.59 39.33
CA GLU A 65 -23.99 9.00 39.13
C GLU A 65 -22.49 9.22 38.90
N VAL A 66 -22.16 9.74 37.72
CA VAL A 66 -20.91 10.47 37.55
C VAL A 66 -21.15 11.82 38.22
N ASP A 67 -20.80 11.94 39.50
CA ASP A 67 -21.00 13.19 40.24
C ASP A 67 -20.14 14.30 39.61
N VAL A 68 -20.81 15.20 38.90
CA VAL A 68 -20.17 16.34 38.24
C VAL A 68 -19.62 17.34 39.27
N ALA A 69 -20.07 17.32 40.53
CA ALA A 69 -19.45 18.08 41.62
C ALA A 69 -18.10 17.48 42.04
N HIS A 70 -17.97 16.14 42.11
CA HIS A 70 -16.70 15.46 42.36
C HIS A 70 -15.69 15.71 41.22
N ILE A 71 -16.14 15.64 39.95
CA ILE A 71 -15.32 15.98 38.77
C ILE A 71 -14.79 17.43 38.81
N LEU A 72 -15.49 18.35 39.47
CA LEU A 72 -15.09 19.75 39.60
C LEU A 72 -14.01 19.99 40.66
N GLN A 73 -13.85 19.10 41.64
CA GLN A 73 -12.76 19.17 42.64
C GLN A 73 -11.48 18.50 42.12
N ASP A 74 -11.60 17.41 41.34
CA ASP A 74 -10.49 16.51 41.02
C ASP A 74 -9.86 16.69 39.63
N LYS A 75 -9.63 17.93 39.19
CA LYS A 75 -8.93 18.18 37.92
C LYS A 75 -7.46 17.69 37.94
N ASP A 76 -6.89 17.52 39.14
CA ASP A 76 -5.48 17.18 39.36
C ASP A 76 -5.22 15.77 39.91
N LEU A 77 -6.24 14.95 40.21
CA LEU A 77 -6.05 13.54 40.55
C LEU A 77 -5.50 12.77 39.34
N LYS A 78 -4.31 12.18 39.53
CA LYS A 78 -3.54 11.42 38.53
C LYS A 78 -3.03 10.09 39.08
N ASP A 79 -3.46 9.70 40.27
CA ASP A 79 -3.04 8.43 40.87
C ASP A 79 -3.84 7.28 40.23
N ILE A 80 -3.12 6.25 39.79
CA ILE A 80 -3.71 5.07 39.14
C ILE A 80 -4.28 4.10 40.19
N SER A 81 -3.89 4.26 41.46
CA SER A 81 -4.31 3.39 42.57
C SER A 81 -5.68 3.76 43.15
N GLU A 82 -6.16 4.99 42.96
CA GLU A 82 -7.47 5.46 43.40
C GLU A 82 -8.63 4.69 42.72
N ASP A 83 -9.83 4.76 43.29
CA ASP A 83 -11.04 4.11 42.75
C ASP A 83 -11.72 4.91 41.61
N THR A 84 -11.15 6.04 41.20
CA THR A 84 -11.57 6.78 40.00
C THR A 84 -10.51 6.69 38.89
N SER A 85 -10.89 6.91 37.63
CA SER A 85 -9.97 6.83 36.50
C SER A 85 -9.01 8.03 36.45
N PRO A 86 -7.69 7.82 36.29
CA PRO A 86 -6.69 8.90 36.28
C PRO A 86 -6.81 9.85 35.07
N TYR A 87 -7.67 9.53 34.10
CA TYR A 87 -7.92 10.34 32.91
C TYR A 87 -9.31 11.00 32.99
N PRO A 88 -9.40 12.34 33.13
CA PRO A 88 -10.68 13.03 33.23
C PRO A 88 -11.59 12.86 32.00
N GLU A 89 -11.00 12.61 30.82
CA GLU A 89 -11.69 12.22 29.59
C GLU A 89 -12.55 10.96 29.78
N VAL A 90 -12.01 9.97 30.50
CA VAL A 90 -12.66 8.68 30.75
C VAL A 90 -13.73 8.84 31.84
N ARG A 91 -13.40 9.52 32.95
CA ARG A 91 -14.34 9.79 34.06
C ARG A 91 -15.62 10.50 33.62
N ALA A 92 -15.54 11.37 32.61
CA ALA A 92 -16.69 12.09 32.10
C ALA A 92 -17.79 11.21 31.46
N VAL A 93 -17.40 10.04 30.91
CA VAL A 93 -18.25 9.25 29.99
C VAL A 93 -18.22 7.73 30.20
N VAL A 94 -17.40 7.19 31.10
CA VAL A 94 -17.31 5.74 31.40
C VAL A 94 -17.74 5.50 32.85
N PRO A 95 -18.63 4.53 33.14
CA PRO A 95 -19.01 4.23 34.52
C PRO A 95 -17.85 3.59 35.29
N GLU A 96 -17.73 3.88 36.58
CA GLU A 96 -16.65 3.33 37.43
C GLU A 96 -17.08 2.08 38.21
N THR A 97 -18.36 1.71 38.13
CA THR A 97 -18.94 0.48 38.71
C THR A 97 -19.03 -0.67 37.69
N ASP A 98 -19.29 -1.87 38.21
CA ASP A 98 -19.55 -3.11 37.45
C ASP A 98 -20.34 -4.12 38.30
N ASP A 99 -21.02 -5.05 37.65
CA ASP A 99 -21.82 -6.13 38.27
C ASP A 99 -21.61 -7.43 37.45
N PRO A 100 -20.78 -8.37 37.94
CA PRO A 100 -20.36 -9.54 37.17
C PRO A 100 -21.46 -10.57 36.87
N ASP A 101 -22.55 -10.58 37.64
CA ASP A 101 -23.64 -11.55 37.49
C ASP A 101 -24.62 -11.17 36.38
N MET A 102 -24.47 -9.97 35.80
CA MET A 102 -25.14 -9.53 34.59
C MET A 102 -24.76 -10.47 33.42
N PRO A 103 -25.70 -11.26 32.84
CA PRO A 103 -25.54 -11.81 31.50
C PRO A 103 -25.11 -10.76 30.43
N VAL A 104 -24.92 -11.23 29.20
CA VAL A 104 -24.64 -10.36 28.02
C VAL A 104 -25.02 -11.10 26.74
N ASN A 105 -24.73 -12.41 26.70
CA ASN A 105 -25.00 -13.30 25.57
C ASN A 105 -26.51 -13.65 25.48
N THR A 106 -27.24 -12.85 24.71
CA THR A 106 -28.71 -12.98 24.54
C THR A 106 -29.11 -13.16 23.07
N LEU A 107 -30.24 -13.80 22.78
CA LEU A 107 -30.75 -13.89 21.40
C LEU A 107 -31.02 -12.49 20.81
N ARG A 108 -31.56 -11.55 21.60
CA ARG A 108 -31.79 -10.17 21.15
C ARG A 108 -30.52 -9.43 20.74
N MET A 109 -29.41 -9.67 21.44
CA MET A 109 -28.08 -9.17 21.06
C MET A 109 -27.65 -9.72 19.70
N TRP A 110 -27.75 -11.03 19.49
CA TRP A 110 -27.37 -11.66 18.21
C TRP A 110 -28.26 -11.23 17.04
N ILE A 111 -29.58 -11.11 17.22
CA ILE A 111 -30.49 -10.65 16.16
C ILE A 111 -30.11 -9.24 15.70
N LEU A 112 -29.98 -8.29 16.63
CA LEU A 112 -29.66 -6.91 16.29
C LEU A 112 -28.21 -6.76 15.80
N GLY A 113 -27.27 -7.50 16.38
CA GLY A 113 -25.88 -7.58 15.93
C GLY A 113 -25.79 -8.04 14.48
N VAL A 114 -26.40 -9.18 14.13
CA VAL A 114 -26.46 -9.70 12.76
C VAL A 114 -27.07 -8.67 11.80
N ILE A 115 -28.19 -8.04 12.16
CA ILE A 115 -28.85 -7.03 11.33
C ILE A 115 -27.92 -5.84 11.07
N TRP A 116 -27.30 -5.28 12.09
CA TRP A 116 -26.42 -4.12 11.95
C TRP A 116 -25.07 -4.45 11.29
N THR A 117 -24.53 -5.65 11.49
CA THR A 117 -23.39 -6.18 10.73
C THR A 117 -23.73 -6.28 9.24
N LEU A 118 -24.89 -6.84 8.86
CA LEU A 118 -25.30 -6.95 7.45
C LEU A 118 -25.59 -5.59 6.79
N ILE A 119 -26.37 -4.74 7.46
CA ILE A 119 -26.74 -3.40 6.94
C ILE A 119 -25.50 -2.50 6.88
N GLY A 120 -24.70 -2.45 7.94
CA GLY A 120 -23.48 -1.66 8.01
C GLY A 120 -22.46 -2.07 6.94
N ALA A 121 -22.15 -3.37 6.86
CA ALA A 121 -21.25 -3.92 5.86
C ALA A 121 -21.76 -3.66 4.43
N GLY A 122 -23.03 -3.98 4.15
CA GLY A 122 -23.58 -3.94 2.79
C GLY A 122 -23.81 -2.52 2.27
N VAL A 123 -24.42 -1.65 3.07
CA VAL A 123 -24.76 -0.28 2.64
C VAL A 123 -23.52 0.60 2.53
N ASN A 124 -22.58 0.52 3.47
CA ASN A 124 -21.35 1.29 3.36
C ASN A 124 -20.51 0.82 2.17
N GLN A 125 -20.38 -0.50 1.96
CA GLN A 125 -19.68 -1.03 0.80
C GLN A 125 -20.31 -0.58 -0.52
N PHE A 126 -21.65 -0.57 -0.60
CA PHE A 126 -22.36 -0.06 -1.77
C PHE A 126 -22.02 1.40 -2.05
N PHE A 127 -22.00 2.25 -1.02
CA PHE A 127 -21.65 3.66 -1.18
C PHE A 127 -20.16 3.95 -1.38
N SER A 128 -19.26 3.07 -0.94
CA SER A 128 -17.80 3.25 -1.11
C SER A 128 -17.33 3.22 -2.57
N LEU A 129 -18.14 2.65 -3.49
CA LEU A 129 -17.87 2.68 -4.93
C LEU A 129 -18.36 3.98 -5.59
N ARG A 130 -19.04 4.86 -4.86
CA ARG A 130 -19.63 6.11 -5.36
C ARG A 130 -18.82 7.35 -4.96
N TYR A 131 -18.83 8.38 -5.80
CA TYR A 131 -18.33 9.70 -5.46
C TYR A 131 -19.43 10.78 -5.66
N PRO A 132 -19.67 11.67 -4.67
CA PRO A 132 -19.22 11.57 -3.29
C PRO A 132 -19.82 10.35 -2.59
N ALA A 133 -19.04 9.73 -1.71
CA ALA A 133 -19.45 8.57 -0.91
C ALA A 133 -20.32 9.00 0.28
N VAL A 134 -21.24 8.14 0.71
CA VAL A 134 -22.09 8.33 1.89
C VAL A 134 -21.79 7.22 2.89
N HIS A 135 -21.30 7.59 4.07
CA HIS A 135 -20.90 6.62 5.10
C HIS A 135 -21.90 6.63 6.27
N ILE A 136 -22.47 5.46 6.58
CA ILE A 136 -23.20 5.24 7.84
C ILE A 136 -22.16 5.06 8.95
N VAL A 137 -22.09 6.00 9.89
CA VAL A 137 -21.29 5.87 11.11
C VAL A 137 -21.98 4.96 12.14
N SER A 138 -21.21 4.27 12.98
CA SER A 138 -21.76 3.28 13.93
C SER A 138 -22.68 3.88 15.00
N ILE A 139 -22.55 5.18 15.26
CA ILE A 139 -23.46 5.98 16.09
C ILE A 139 -24.92 5.89 15.58
N VAL A 140 -25.14 5.73 14.26
CA VAL A 140 -26.48 5.49 13.69
C VAL A 140 -27.02 4.12 14.11
N ALA A 141 -26.18 3.07 14.03
CA ALA A 141 -26.56 1.73 14.48
C ALA A 141 -26.82 1.69 16.00
N GLU A 142 -26.02 2.39 16.80
CA GLU A 142 -26.21 2.53 18.24
C GLU A 142 -27.55 3.23 18.60
N LEU A 143 -27.87 4.35 17.95
CA LEU A 143 -29.12 5.07 18.24
C LEU A 143 -30.35 4.26 17.81
N LEU A 144 -30.30 3.57 16.66
CA LEU A 144 -31.43 2.80 16.13
C LEU A 144 -31.57 1.40 16.75
N ALA A 145 -30.48 0.80 17.23
CA ALA A 145 -30.52 -0.44 18.00
C ALA A 145 -31.27 -0.28 19.32
N PHE A 146 -31.28 0.91 19.94
CA PHE A 146 -32.02 1.17 21.17
C PHE A 146 -33.54 0.95 21.05
N PRO A 147 -34.31 1.67 20.19
CA PRO A 147 -35.75 1.44 20.05
C PRO A 147 -36.07 0.04 19.50
N MET A 148 -35.24 -0.52 18.62
CA MET A 148 -35.40 -1.91 18.14
C MET A 148 -35.20 -2.93 19.28
N GLY A 149 -34.25 -2.68 20.18
CA GLY A 149 -33.99 -3.48 21.37
C GLY A 149 -35.12 -3.42 22.39
N VAL A 150 -35.66 -2.23 22.65
CA VAL A 150 -36.87 -2.05 23.48
C VAL A 150 -38.05 -2.81 22.88
N PHE A 151 -38.26 -2.75 21.55
CA PHE A 151 -39.31 -3.50 20.87
C PHE A 151 -39.11 -5.03 21.02
N LEU A 152 -37.91 -5.55 20.75
CA LEU A 152 -37.61 -6.98 20.90
C LEU A 152 -37.76 -7.46 22.36
N ALA A 153 -37.41 -6.64 23.35
CA ALA A 153 -37.64 -6.96 24.76
C ALA A 153 -39.14 -7.13 25.10
N HIS A 154 -40.04 -6.40 24.42
CA HIS A 154 -41.48 -6.53 24.58
C HIS A 154 -42.08 -7.69 23.78
N VAL A 155 -41.50 -8.06 22.62
CA VAL A 155 -42.02 -9.10 21.74
C VAL A 155 -41.54 -10.52 22.10
N LEU A 156 -40.26 -10.70 22.41
CA LEU A 156 -39.68 -12.03 22.61
C LEU A 156 -40.18 -12.70 23.92
N PRO A 157 -40.36 -14.04 23.95
CA PRO A 157 -40.81 -14.76 25.13
C PRO A 157 -39.71 -14.81 26.20
N LEU A 158 -40.09 -14.56 27.46
CA LEU A 158 -39.19 -14.63 28.61
C LEU A 158 -38.76 -16.09 28.84
N TRP A 159 -37.56 -16.45 28.38
CA TRP A 159 -37.09 -17.83 28.39
C TRP A 159 -35.56 -17.91 28.43
N THR A 160 -35.04 -18.81 29.26
CA THR A 160 -33.64 -19.26 29.28
C THR A 160 -33.61 -20.73 28.92
N LEU A 161 -32.74 -21.08 27.97
CA LEU A 161 -32.64 -22.42 27.39
C LEU A 161 -31.35 -23.06 27.90
N ASP A 162 -31.46 -24.16 28.65
CA ASP A 162 -30.30 -24.89 29.16
C ASP A 162 -29.79 -25.88 28.09
N LEU A 163 -28.61 -25.59 27.52
CA LEU A 163 -27.99 -26.39 26.47
C LEU A 163 -26.99 -27.42 27.04
N GLY A 164 -27.06 -27.72 28.35
CA GLY A 164 -26.22 -28.70 29.03
C GLY A 164 -24.73 -28.29 29.00
N PRO A 165 -23.82 -29.07 28.39
CA PRO A 165 -22.39 -28.76 28.39
C PRO A 165 -22.03 -27.47 27.61
N LEU A 166 -22.96 -26.92 26.82
CA LEU A 166 -22.82 -25.63 26.13
C LEU A 166 -23.27 -24.43 26.98
N GLY A 167 -23.79 -24.67 28.19
CA GLY A 167 -24.24 -23.63 29.12
C GLY A 167 -25.69 -23.18 28.91
N ARG A 168 -26.09 -22.14 29.66
CA ARG A 168 -27.43 -21.53 29.55
C ARG A 168 -27.44 -20.39 28.54
N TRP A 169 -28.44 -20.35 27.68
CA TRP A 169 -28.62 -19.31 26.66
C TRP A 169 -29.88 -18.48 26.94
N CYS A 170 -29.72 -17.16 27.09
CA CYS A 170 -30.80 -16.22 27.41
C CYS A 170 -31.54 -15.81 26.12
N VAL A 171 -32.78 -16.28 25.91
CA VAL A 171 -33.58 -15.93 24.71
C VAL A 171 -34.12 -14.51 24.85
N ASN A 172 -34.99 -14.31 25.85
CA ASN A 172 -35.32 -12.98 26.35
C ASN A 172 -35.31 -13.04 27.89
N PRO A 173 -34.59 -12.13 28.55
CA PRO A 173 -34.63 -12.03 30.01
C PRO A 173 -35.87 -11.37 30.58
N ASP A 174 -36.24 -10.24 29.99
CA ASP A 174 -36.98 -9.18 30.65
C ASP A 174 -37.59 -8.24 29.60
N ARG A 175 -38.34 -7.24 30.07
CA ARG A 175 -39.03 -6.27 29.22
C ARG A 175 -38.29 -4.94 29.00
N HIS A 176 -37.15 -4.73 29.65
CA HIS A 176 -36.33 -3.53 29.45
C HIS A 176 -35.16 -3.82 28.52
N PHE A 177 -34.52 -2.76 28.03
CA PHE A 177 -33.32 -2.83 27.23
C PHE A 177 -32.29 -1.93 27.91
N ASN A 178 -31.24 -2.52 28.48
CA ASN A 178 -30.25 -1.81 29.30
C ASN A 178 -28.86 -1.76 28.62
N ILE A 179 -28.01 -0.84 29.07
CA ILE A 179 -26.62 -0.63 28.63
C ILE A 179 -25.78 -1.84 29.02
N LYS A 180 -25.90 -2.17 30.31
CA LYS A 180 -25.53 -3.33 31.11
C LYS A 180 -26.42 -3.31 32.36
N GLU A 181 -26.73 -4.47 32.90
CA GLU A 181 -28.10 -4.92 33.18
C GLU A 181 -28.71 -4.55 34.54
N HIS A 182 -27.92 -4.56 35.62
CA HIS A 182 -28.30 -4.22 37.01
C HIS A 182 -29.30 -5.17 37.70
N PRO A 183 -29.45 -5.12 39.05
CA PRO A 183 -29.62 -6.34 39.83
C PRO A 183 -31.06 -6.83 39.91
N CYS A 184 -31.31 -8.00 39.34
CA CYS A 184 -32.40 -8.89 39.69
C CYS A 184 -32.00 -10.32 39.26
N PRO A 185 -32.39 -11.40 39.97
CA PRO A 185 -31.83 -12.74 39.74
C PRO A 185 -32.02 -13.34 38.34
N ASP A 186 -32.82 -12.70 37.46
CA ASP A 186 -33.37 -13.31 36.25
C ASP A 186 -33.35 -12.42 34.98
N ARG A 187 -32.48 -11.37 34.86
CA ARG A 187 -32.59 -10.35 33.79
C ARG A 187 -31.26 -10.07 33.02
N CYS A 188 -31.32 -9.78 31.70
CA CYS A 188 -30.22 -9.66 30.70
C CYS A 188 -30.37 -8.37 29.81
N SER A 189 -29.42 -7.98 28.93
CA SER A 189 -29.29 -6.93 27.85
C SER A 189 -27.85 -6.34 27.74
N ALA A 190 -27.24 -5.97 26.61
CA ALA A 190 -27.11 -6.47 25.23
C ALA A 190 -26.41 -5.39 24.36
N HIS A 191 -26.56 -4.10 24.70
CA HIS A 191 -26.37 -2.99 23.75
C HIS A 191 -24.92 -2.76 23.30
N VAL A 192 -23.96 -2.75 24.24
CA VAL A 192 -22.53 -2.53 23.94
C VAL A 192 -22.00 -3.52 22.90
N VAL A 193 -22.46 -4.77 22.94
CA VAL A 193 -22.00 -5.82 22.01
C VAL A 193 -22.59 -5.63 20.61
N ILE A 194 -23.80 -5.09 20.49
CA ILE A 194 -24.39 -4.71 19.18
C ILE A 194 -23.54 -3.60 18.54
N VAL A 195 -23.13 -2.59 19.33
CA VAL A 195 -22.25 -1.51 18.86
C VAL A 195 -20.89 -2.06 18.41
N ILE A 196 -20.28 -2.98 19.17
CA ILE A 196 -19.04 -3.67 18.75
C ILE A 196 -19.25 -4.44 17.44
N MET A 197 -20.33 -5.21 17.28
CA MET A 197 -20.62 -5.95 16.04
C MET A 197 -20.86 -5.03 14.83
N ALA A 198 -21.40 -3.83 15.05
CA ALA A 198 -21.57 -2.81 14.03
C ALA A 198 -20.23 -2.13 13.69
N ASN A 199 -19.46 -1.72 14.70
CA ASN A 199 -18.13 -1.10 14.57
C ASN A 199 -17.19 -1.95 13.71
N VAL A 200 -17.13 -3.27 13.93
CA VAL A 200 -16.30 -4.20 13.15
C VAL A 200 -16.53 -4.08 11.64
N THR A 201 -17.77 -3.81 11.21
CA THR A 201 -18.16 -3.69 9.79
C THR A 201 -18.22 -2.25 9.25
N ILE A 202 -18.28 -1.26 10.14
CA ILE A 202 -18.51 0.14 9.79
C ILE A 202 -17.24 0.99 9.94
N GLY A 203 -16.41 0.68 10.95
CA GLY A 203 -15.35 1.57 11.44
C GLY A 203 -14.17 1.79 10.47
N PHE A 204 -13.97 0.89 9.52
CA PHE A 204 -12.90 0.99 8.54
C PHE A 204 -13.44 1.57 7.22
N ALA A 205 -13.21 2.87 7.00
CA ALA A 205 -13.48 3.62 5.74
C ALA A 205 -14.85 3.41 5.05
N GLY A 206 -15.84 2.82 5.73
CA GLY A 206 -17.07 2.34 5.12
C GLY A 206 -16.92 1.16 4.13
N GLY A 207 -15.89 0.32 4.26
CA GLY A 207 -15.71 -0.82 3.36
C GLY A 207 -14.59 -1.75 3.80
N ALA A 208 -14.34 -2.81 3.03
CA ALA A 208 -13.11 -3.57 3.17
C ALA A 208 -12.11 -3.09 2.12
N ASP A 209 -10.91 -2.66 2.49
CA ASP A 209 -9.91 -2.19 1.51
C ASP A 209 -9.46 -3.30 0.54
N ALA A 210 -9.62 -4.57 0.93
CA ALA A 210 -9.56 -5.73 0.02
C ALA A 210 -10.46 -5.59 -1.22
N THR A 211 -11.60 -4.89 -1.12
CA THR A 211 -12.47 -4.57 -2.27
C THR A 211 -11.88 -3.52 -3.20
N GLY A 212 -10.97 -2.67 -2.71
CA GLY A 212 -10.17 -1.76 -3.52
C GLY A 212 -9.26 -2.51 -4.49
N ILE A 213 -8.67 -3.66 -4.11
CA ILE A 213 -7.97 -4.54 -5.07
C ILE A 213 -8.93 -5.10 -6.10
N ILE A 214 -10.11 -5.57 -5.69
CA ILE A 214 -11.09 -6.16 -6.61
C ILE A 214 -11.53 -5.11 -7.65
N GLN A 215 -11.78 -3.87 -7.21
CA GLN A 215 -12.08 -2.73 -8.07
C GLN A 215 -10.88 -2.37 -8.98
N ALA A 216 -9.67 -2.24 -8.44
CA ALA A 216 -8.46 -1.92 -9.21
C ALA A 216 -8.17 -2.98 -10.29
N ALA A 217 -8.24 -4.26 -9.92
CA ALA A 217 -7.97 -5.39 -10.80
C ALA A 217 -9.03 -5.51 -11.91
N ILE A 218 -10.32 -5.49 -11.58
CA ILE A 218 -11.39 -5.69 -12.56
C ILE A 218 -11.66 -4.40 -13.36
N GLY A 219 -11.88 -3.28 -12.68
CA GLY A 219 -12.35 -2.02 -13.28
C GLY A 219 -11.27 -1.22 -14.01
N PHE A 220 -10.01 -1.26 -13.55
CA PHE A 220 -8.94 -0.42 -14.09
C PHE A 220 -7.83 -1.22 -14.81
N TYR A 221 -7.49 -2.43 -14.36
CA TYR A 221 -6.56 -3.33 -15.05
C TYR A 221 -7.22 -4.30 -16.04
N GLY A 222 -8.53 -4.56 -15.94
CA GLY A 222 -9.23 -5.54 -16.77
C GLY A 222 -8.91 -7.01 -16.46
N PHE A 223 -8.36 -7.32 -15.28
CA PHE A 223 -8.03 -8.67 -14.85
C PHE A 223 -9.29 -9.51 -14.57
N LYS A 224 -9.28 -10.77 -15.04
CA LYS A 224 -10.36 -11.73 -14.81
C LYS A 224 -10.19 -12.44 -13.46
N LEU A 225 -10.64 -11.81 -12.38
CA LEU A 225 -10.68 -12.43 -11.05
C LEU A 225 -11.90 -13.32 -10.88
N SER A 226 -11.75 -14.41 -10.12
CA SER A 226 -12.88 -15.27 -9.74
C SER A 226 -13.57 -14.77 -8.47
N ALA A 227 -14.88 -15.06 -8.31
CA ALA A 227 -15.60 -14.74 -7.08
C ALA A 227 -14.97 -15.39 -5.83
N GLY A 228 -14.40 -16.60 -5.97
CA GLY A 228 -13.69 -17.28 -4.89
C GLY A 228 -12.43 -16.54 -4.42
N PHE A 229 -11.66 -15.97 -5.35
CA PHE A 229 -10.52 -15.10 -5.03
C PHE A 229 -10.98 -13.88 -4.24
N SER A 230 -11.99 -13.17 -4.73
CA SER A 230 -12.55 -11.97 -4.13
C SER A 230 -13.06 -12.18 -2.70
N VAL A 231 -13.74 -13.31 -2.44
CA VAL A 231 -14.16 -13.69 -1.09
C VAL A 231 -12.95 -14.04 -0.21
N LEU A 232 -12.01 -14.84 -0.72
CA LEU A 232 -10.88 -15.33 0.08
C LEU A 232 -9.89 -14.23 0.46
N VAL A 233 -9.60 -13.26 -0.43
CA VAL A 233 -8.71 -12.12 -0.12
C VAL A 233 -9.33 -11.22 0.94
N THR A 234 -10.63 -10.93 0.84
CA THR A 234 -11.37 -10.12 1.82
C THR A 234 -11.42 -10.79 3.18
N LEU A 235 -11.69 -12.11 3.20
CA LEU A 235 -11.74 -12.89 4.43
C LEU A 235 -10.36 -12.97 5.11
N CYS A 236 -9.28 -13.23 4.37
CA CYS A 236 -7.93 -13.31 4.93
C CYS A 236 -7.49 -11.97 5.54
N CYS A 237 -7.65 -10.86 4.81
CA CYS A 237 -7.34 -9.51 5.26
C CYS A 237 -7.94 -9.23 6.66
N GLN A 238 -9.27 -9.30 6.79
CA GLN A 238 -9.92 -8.85 8.02
C GLN A 238 -9.69 -9.79 9.20
N THR A 239 -9.65 -11.10 8.96
CA THR A 239 -9.50 -12.10 10.03
C THR A 239 -8.06 -12.21 10.55
N LEU A 240 -7.04 -11.93 9.71
CA LEU A 240 -5.66 -11.77 10.17
C LEU A 240 -5.54 -10.60 11.15
N GLY A 241 -6.16 -9.45 10.84
CA GLY A 241 -6.20 -8.29 11.74
C GLY A 241 -6.83 -8.63 13.11
N PHE A 242 -7.94 -9.38 13.11
CA PHE A 242 -8.56 -9.88 14.34
C PHE A 242 -7.62 -10.78 15.18
N GLY A 243 -6.86 -11.66 14.51
CA GLY A 243 -5.84 -12.49 15.13
C GLY A 243 -4.71 -11.69 15.78
N VAL A 244 -4.18 -10.67 15.08
CA VAL A 244 -3.09 -9.83 15.61
C VAL A 244 -3.57 -8.95 16.77
N ALA A 245 -4.77 -8.37 16.67
CA ALA A 245 -5.37 -7.53 17.71
C ALA A 245 -5.43 -8.21 19.08
N GLY A 246 -5.91 -9.46 19.13
CA GLY A 246 -6.00 -10.23 20.37
C GLY A 246 -4.66 -10.57 21.02
N LEU A 247 -3.60 -10.75 20.23
CA LEU A 247 -2.24 -10.87 20.76
C LEU A 247 -1.72 -9.55 21.33
N CYS A 248 -2.23 -8.41 20.84
CA CYS A 248 -1.81 -7.08 21.26
C CYS A 248 -2.61 -6.47 22.42
N HIS A 249 -3.67 -7.14 22.89
CA HIS A 249 -4.56 -6.71 23.99
C HIS A 249 -3.81 -6.17 25.23
N GLN A 250 -2.71 -6.82 25.65
CA GLN A 250 -1.94 -6.40 26.84
C GLN A 250 -1.20 -5.05 26.68
N TRP A 251 -0.95 -4.62 25.44
CA TRP A 251 -0.25 -3.36 25.14
C TRP A 251 -1.18 -2.26 24.67
N LEU A 252 -2.35 -2.59 24.09
CA LEU A 252 -3.26 -1.61 23.47
C LEU A 252 -4.55 -1.37 24.26
N VAL A 253 -4.97 -2.30 25.11
CA VAL A 253 -6.29 -2.28 25.77
C VAL A 253 -6.18 -2.24 27.29
N GLU A 254 -5.33 -3.09 27.88
CA GLU A 254 -5.13 -3.12 29.34
C GLU A 254 -4.52 -1.83 29.93
N PRO A 255 -3.58 -1.11 29.27
CA PRO A 255 -3.01 0.10 29.84
C PRO A 255 -4.02 1.26 29.92
N ALA A 256 -4.07 1.90 31.10
CA ALA A 256 -4.91 3.08 31.34
C ALA A 256 -4.55 4.27 30.45
N ALA A 257 -3.26 4.45 30.15
CA ALA A 257 -2.74 5.55 29.34
C ALA A 257 -3.23 5.57 27.88
N ILE A 258 -3.77 4.45 27.39
CA ILE A 258 -4.29 4.34 26.03
C ILE A 258 -5.82 4.43 26.13
N ILE A 259 -6.31 5.65 25.93
CA ILE A 259 -7.68 6.08 26.20
C ILE A 259 -8.64 5.69 25.07
N TRP A 260 -8.17 5.65 23.83
CA TRP A 260 -8.97 5.55 22.61
C TRP A 260 -10.08 6.61 22.52
N PRO A 261 -9.75 7.90 22.35
CA PRO A 261 -10.74 8.98 22.44
C PRO A 261 -11.94 8.84 21.46
N GLY A 262 -11.76 8.17 20.32
CA GLY A 262 -12.83 7.90 19.36
C GLY A 262 -14.04 7.16 19.94
N ILE A 263 -13.83 6.12 20.77
CA ILE A 263 -14.94 5.37 21.40
C ILE A 263 -15.57 6.10 22.58
N LEU A 264 -14.98 7.18 23.08
CA LEU A 264 -15.61 7.98 24.14
C LEU A 264 -16.92 8.63 23.68
N SER A 265 -17.08 8.87 22.37
CA SER A 265 -18.35 9.28 21.76
C SER A 265 -19.44 8.21 21.94
N ASN A 266 -19.15 6.95 21.61
CA ASN A 266 -20.05 5.81 21.86
C ASN A 266 -20.31 5.64 23.38
N CYS A 267 -19.29 5.75 24.22
CA CYS A 267 -19.47 5.66 25.68
C CYS A 267 -20.43 6.73 26.21
N ALA A 268 -20.30 7.97 25.72
CA ALA A 268 -21.16 9.08 26.09
C ALA A 268 -22.61 8.91 25.61
N LEU A 269 -22.82 8.44 24.37
CA LEU A 269 -24.15 8.23 23.81
C LEU A 269 -24.83 7.02 24.46
N LEU A 270 -24.14 5.89 24.62
CA LEU A 270 -24.62 4.72 25.36
C LEU A 270 -25.12 5.14 26.76
N ASN A 271 -24.29 5.85 27.53
CA ASN A 271 -24.69 6.35 28.85
C ASN A 271 -25.85 7.36 28.79
N THR A 272 -25.95 8.16 27.72
CA THR A 272 -27.03 9.13 27.52
C THR A 272 -28.38 8.47 27.20
N LEU A 273 -28.38 7.31 26.54
CA LEU A 273 -29.59 6.57 26.20
C LEU A 273 -30.18 5.79 27.38
N HIS A 274 -29.33 5.39 28.33
CA HIS A 274 -29.73 4.53 29.45
C HIS A 274 -29.75 5.21 30.83
N SER A 275 -29.06 6.34 31.01
CA SER A 275 -29.12 7.14 32.25
C SER A 275 -30.18 8.24 32.20
N ARG A 276 -30.83 8.50 33.34
CA ARG A 276 -31.79 9.61 33.52
C ARG A 276 -31.22 10.78 34.33
N ALA A 277 -30.03 10.62 34.91
CA ALA A 277 -29.34 11.63 35.71
C ALA A 277 -29.10 12.93 34.94
N ASN A 278 -29.26 14.07 35.60
CA ASN A 278 -29.12 15.38 34.97
C ASN A 278 -28.46 16.43 35.88
N ALA A 279 -27.20 16.20 36.24
CA ALA A 279 -26.37 17.17 36.95
C ALA A 279 -26.26 18.52 36.20
N MET A 280 -26.22 19.64 36.93
CA MET A 280 -26.11 20.98 36.36
C MET A 280 -24.65 21.29 35.96
N ALA A 281 -24.42 21.75 34.72
CA ALA A 281 -23.08 22.04 34.21
C ALA A 281 -22.95 23.51 33.81
N ASN A 282 -22.12 24.30 34.50
CA ASN A 282 -21.92 25.74 34.24
C ASN A 282 -23.24 26.54 34.09
N GLY A 283 -24.26 26.22 34.91
CA GLY A 283 -25.60 26.84 34.85
C GLY A 283 -26.58 26.22 33.85
N TRP A 284 -26.14 25.30 32.99
CA TRP A 284 -27.00 24.59 32.04
C TRP A 284 -27.71 23.42 32.70
N ARG A 285 -29.05 23.39 32.58
CA ARG A 285 -29.95 22.34 33.11
C ARG A 285 -30.46 21.35 32.05
N ILE A 286 -30.00 21.47 30.79
CA ILE A 286 -30.48 20.62 29.68
C ILE A 286 -29.97 19.19 29.87
N SER A 287 -30.83 18.19 29.76
CA SER A 287 -30.42 16.78 29.83
C SER A 287 -29.58 16.39 28.63
N ARG A 288 -28.69 15.41 28.83
CA ARG A 288 -27.79 14.86 27.79
C ARG A 288 -28.56 14.49 26.51
N LEU A 289 -29.67 13.76 26.65
CA LEU A 289 -30.53 13.34 25.53
C LEU A 289 -31.23 14.52 24.83
N LYS A 290 -31.76 15.50 25.58
CA LYS A 290 -32.41 16.68 24.97
C LYS A 290 -31.42 17.54 24.21
N PHE A 291 -30.19 17.67 24.71
CA PHE A 291 -29.10 18.36 24.00
C PHE A 291 -28.76 17.64 22.69
N PHE A 292 -28.57 16.31 22.73
CA PHE A 292 -28.36 15.49 21.53
C PHE A 292 -29.45 15.71 20.46
N SER A 293 -30.73 15.60 20.83
CA SER A 293 -31.84 15.74 19.86
C SER A 293 -31.90 17.13 19.21
N ILE A 294 -31.58 18.19 19.95
CA ILE A 294 -31.52 19.56 19.41
C ILE A 294 -30.36 19.68 18.42
N VAL A 295 -29.14 19.27 18.81
CA VAL A 295 -27.94 19.32 17.95
C VAL A 295 -28.15 18.49 16.68
N ALA A 296 -28.63 17.26 16.80
CA ALA A 296 -28.90 16.37 15.68
C ALA A 296 -29.92 16.96 14.70
N THR A 297 -30.99 17.59 15.20
CA THR A 297 -31.99 18.26 14.36
C THR A 297 -31.41 19.48 13.66
N CYS A 298 -30.63 20.30 14.36
CA CYS A 298 -29.96 21.46 13.77
C CYS A 298 -28.94 21.06 12.69
N ALA A 299 -28.11 20.04 12.95
CA ALA A 299 -27.16 19.51 11.97
C ALA A 299 -27.87 18.89 10.76
N PHE A 300 -28.94 18.12 11.00
CA PHE A 300 -29.77 17.54 9.94
C PHE A 300 -30.32 18.60 9.00
N VAL A 301 -30.97 19.65 9.53
CA VAL A 301 -31.54 20.75 8.74
C VAL A 301 -30.45 21.59 8.08
N TRP A 302 -29.36 21.88 8.80
CA TRP A 302 -28.27 22.71 8.28
C TRP A 302 -27.61 22.06 7.06
N TYR A 303 -27.35 20.75 7.08
CA TYR A 303 -26.61 20.07 6.01
C TYR A 303 -27.30 20.09 4.64
N TRP A 304 -28.62 20.33 4.54
CA TRP A 304 -29.28 20.57 3.24
C TRP A 304 -28.73 21.80 2.50
N PHE A 305 -28.18 22.78 3.22
CA PHE A 305 -27.56 23.96 2.62
C PHE A 305 -26.21 23.62 1.95
N PRO A 306 -25.13 23.26 2.68
CA PRO A 306 -23.86 22.89 2.05
C PRO A 306 -23.93 21.61 1.21
N GLY A 307 -24.77 20.64 1.56
CA GLY A 307 -24.86 19.35 0.88
C GLY A 307 -25.71 19.32 -0.40
N LEU A 308 -26.52 20.33 -0.68
CA LEU A 308 -27.43 20.34 -1.85
C LEU A 308 -27.79 21.73 -2.39
N ILE A 309 -28.23 22.64 -1.53
CA ILE A 309 -28.87 23.91 -1.95
C ILE A 309 -27.83 24.98 -2.30
N PHE A 310 -26.67 25.00 -1.62
CA PHE A 310 -25.60 25.99 -1.76
C PHE A 310 -24.24 25.32 -1.44
N VAL A 311 -23.75 24.51 -2.39
CA VAL A 311 -22.53 23.68 -2.25
C VAL A 311 -21.25 24.51 -2.04
N ALA A 312 -21.21 25.75 -2.51
CA ALA A 312 -20.11 26.68 -2.22
C ALA A 312 -20.01 27.13 -0.74
N LEU A 313 -20.89 26.67 0.15
CA LEU A 313 -20.69 26.74 1.61
C LEU A 313 -19.74 25.66 2.14
N SER A 314 -19.63 24.51 1.47
CA SER A 314 -18.61 23.49 1.74
C SER A 314 -17.25 23.96 1.21
N TYR A 315 -17.20 24.36 -0.07
CA TYR A 315 -16.03 24.88 -0.77
C TYR A 315 -16.01 26.42 -0.76
N PHE A 316 -15.83 27.02 0.41
CA PHE A 316 -15.98 28.47 0.61
C PHE A 316 -14.76 29.30 0.13
N THR A 317 -14.49 29.26 -1.17
CA THR A 317 -13.34 29.89 -1.84
C THR A 317 -13.60 31.34 -2.26
N TRP A 318 -14.12 32.21 -1.38
CA TRP A 318 -14.52 33.58 -1.73
C TRP A 318 -13.42 34.43 -2.39
N VAL A 319 -12.15 34.18 -2.06
CA VAL A 319 -10.98 34.84 -2.67
C VAL A 319 -10.85 34.45 -4.15
N CYS A 320 -11.09 33.17 -4.48
CA CYS A 320 -11.12 32.68 -5.85
C CYS A 320 -12.28 33.27 -6.64
N TRP A 321 -13.46 33.48 -6.02
CA TRP A 321 -14.61 34.08 -6.70
C TRP A 321 -14.38 35.56 -7.10
N ILE A 322 -13.49 36.27 -6.40
CA ILE A 322 -13.06 37.63 -6.77
C ILE A 322 -12.08 37.61 -7.96
N ALA A 323 -11.22 36.59 -8.03
CA ALA A 323 -10.17 36.47 -9.06
C ALA A 323 -10.20 35.09 -9.77
N PRO A 324 -11.31 34.70 -10.41
CA PRO A 324 -11.56 33.31 -10.82
C PRO A 324 -10.58 32.78 -11.87
N LYS A 325 -9.94 33.66 -12.65
CA LYS A 325 -8.95 33.30 -13.67
C LYS A 325 -7.49 33.49 -13.26
N ASN A 326 -7.22 33.90 -12.02
CA ASN A 326 -5.85 34.07 -11.54
C ASN A 326 -5.32 32.74 -10.96
N ILE A 327 -4.46 32.07 -11.73
CA ILE A 327 -3.95 30.74 -11.41
C ILE A 327 -3.27 30.68 -10.04
N VAL A 328 -2.45 31.68 -9.66
CA VAL A 328 -1.76 31.69 -8.34
C VAL A 328 -2.77 31.78 -7.19
N VAL A 329 -3.75 32.69 -7.32
CA VAL A 329 -4.76 32.89 -6.28
C VAL A 329 -5.58 31.61 -6.08
N ASN A 330 -5.92 30.92 -7.18
CA ASN A 330 -6.67 29.68 -7.14
C ASN A 330 -5.84 28.50 -6.61
N GLN A 331 -4.57 28.37 -6.98
CA GLN A 331 -3.68 27.33 -6.43
C GLN A 331 -3.42 27.48 -4.91
N LEU A 332 -3.47 28.71 -4.38
CA LEU A 332 -3.28 28.96 -2.94
C LEU A 332 -4.60 28.89 -2.14
N PHE A 333 -5.66 29.56 -2.59
CA PHE A 333 -6.91 29.70 -1.83
C PHE A 333 -8.03 28.75 -2.29
N GLY A 334 -7.85 28.05 -3.40
CA GLY A 334 -8.73 27.01 -3.91
C GLY A 334 -8.81 25.79 -2.98
N MET A 335 -9.89 25.04 -3.12
CA MET A 335 -10.27 23.92 -2.25
C MET A 335 -10.62 22.65 -3.03
N GLU A 336 -10.52 22.63 -4.37
CA GLU A 336 -10.57 21.41 -5.17
C GLU A 336 -9.16 20.93 -5.54
N SER A 337 -8.40 21.76 -6.26
CA SER A 337 -7.03 21.48 -6.71
C SER A 337 -5.98 22.38 -6.05
N GLY A 338 -6.42 23.41 -5.31
CA GLY A 338 -5.60 24.32 -4.52
C GLY A 338 -5.31 23.88 -3.07
N LEU A 339 -4.50 24.67 -2.37
CA LEU A 339 -3.96 24.35 -1.04
C LEU A 339 -4.86 24.75 0.15
N GLY A 340 -6.04 25.32 -0.08
CA GLY A 340 -7.02 25.66 0.95
C GLY A 340 -6.48 26.59 2.04
N LEU A 341 -5.77 27.67 1.69
CA LEU A 341 -5.21 28.62 2.67
C LEU A 341 -6.28 29.37 3.51
N PHE A 342 -7.55 29.38 3.09
CA PHE A 342 -8.63 29.99 3.86
C PHE A 342 -9.28 28.98 4.83
N PRO A 343 -9.32 29.26 6.15
CA PRO A 343 -9.49 28.20 7.14
C PRO A 343 -10.93 27.90 7.60
N LEU A 344 -11.94 28.34 6.85
CA LEU A 344 -13.34 28.32 7.27
C LEU A 344 -14.24 27.68 6.20
N THR A 345 -14.86 26.56 6.56
CA THR A 345 -16.00 25.92 5.86
C THR A 345 -17.24 26.03 6.74
N PHE A 346 -18.43 25.94 6.14
CA PHE A 346 -19.71 25.88 6.86
C PHE A 346 -20.31 24.47 6.87
N ASP A 347 -19.55 23.46 6.43
CA ASP A 347 -19.98 22.07 6.32
C ASP A 347 -19.29 21.19 7.38
N TRP A 348 -20.10 20.53 8.23
CA TRP A 348 -19.57 19.62 9.25
C TRP A 348 -18.86 18.40 8.64
N SER A 349 -19.27 17.91 7.46
CA SER A 349 -18.60 16.80 6.80
C SER A 349 -17.17 17.15 6.36
N GLN A 350 -16.93 18.42 6.01
CA GLN A 350 -15.59 18.93 5.67
C GLN A 350 -14.73 19.16 6.94
N VAL A 351 -15.33 19.58 8.04
CA VAL A 351 -14.67 19.75 9.35
C VAL A 351 -14.28 18.40 9.97
N ALA A 352 -15.14 17.39 9.87
CA ALA A 352 -14.93 16.05 10.43
C ALA A 352 -14.22 15.09 9.46
N TYR A 353 -13.87 15.55 8.26
CA TYR A 353 -13.37 14.73 7.13
C TYR A 353 -12.23 13.78 7.51
N ASN A 354 -11.22 14.29 8.22
CA ASN A 354 -10.07 13.49 8.65
C ASN A 354 -10.39 12.63 9.87
N THR A 355 -10.92 13.28 10.92
CA THR A 355 -11.43 12.68 12.17
C THR A 355 -12.37 13.69 12.81
N ASN A 356 -13.25 13.29 13.73
CA ASN A 356 -14.06 14.25 14.48
C ASN A 356 -13.16 15.11 15.42
N PRO A 357 -13.06 16.45 15.22
CA PRO A 357 -12.14 17.30 15.97
C PRO A 357 -12.49 17.42 17.46
N LEU A 358 -13.72 17.11 17.86
CA LEU A 358 -14.14 17.21 19.25
C LEU A 358 -13.60 16.05 20.11
N LEU A 359 -13.17 14.95 19.49
CA LEU A 359 -12.67 13.76 20.19
C LEU A 359 -11.15 13.79 20.40
N SER A 360 -10.40 14.40 19.48
CA SER A 360 -8.93 14.40 19.52
C SER A 360 -8.35 15.43 20.51
N PRO A 361 -7.28 15.14 21.28
CA PRO A 361 -6.65 16.11 22.17
C PRO A 361 -6.03 17.32 21.44
N SER A 362 -6.02 18.49 22.08
CA SER A 362 -5.51 19.73 21.48
C SER A 362 -4.02 19.70 21.15
N TRP A 363 -3.20 19.05 21.97
CA TRP A 363 -1.77 18.85 21.65
C TRP A 363 -1.58 18.02 20.37
N ALA A 364 -2.42 16.99 20.14
CA ALA A 364 -2.34 16.16 18.95
C ALA A 364 -2.73 16.98 17.71
N ALA A 365 -3.83 17.74 17.81
CA ALA A 365 -4.28 18.62 16.73
C ALA A 365 -3.26 19.69 16.35
N MET A 366 -2.57 20.29 17.33
CA MET A 366 -1.48 21.24 17.08
C MET A 366 -0.28 20.61 16.35
N ASN A 367 0.07 19.35 16.64
CA ASN A 367 1.15 18.66 15.93
C ASN A 367 0.77 18.39 14.46
N VAL A 368 -0.44 17.87 14.23
CA VAL A 368 -0.99 17.63 12.88
C VAL A 368 -1.02 18.93 12.08
N PHE A 369 -1.62 19.99 12.63
CA PHE A 369 -1.76 21.27 11.92
C PHE A 369 -0.42 21.99 11.72
N GLY A 370 0.50 21.90 12.69
CA GLY A 370 1.87 22.42 12.54
C GLY A 370 2.64 21.70 11.43
N GLY A 371 2.50 20.37 11.33
CA GLY A 371 3.02 19.58 10.21
C GLY A 371 2.42 20.02 8.88
N PHE A 372 1.09 20.18 8.83
CA PHE A 372 0.37 20.64 7.64
C PHE A 372 0.85 22.01 7.13
N ILE A 373 0.99 23.01 8.01
CA ILE A 373 1.49 24.35 7.63
C ILE A 373 2.89 24.25 7.01
N VAL A 374 3.82 23.55 7.67
CA VAL A 374 5.20 23.43 7.19
C VAL A 374 5.26 22.68 5.86
N ALA A 375 4.54 21.57 5.74
CA ALA A 375 4.54 20.74 4.55
C ALA A 375 3.82 21.40 3.35
N PHE A 376 2.58 21.87 3.53
CA PHE A 376 1.69 22.22 2.42
C PHE A 376 1.50 23.71 2.21
N TRP A 377 1.67 24.56 3.23
CA TRP A 377 1.61 26.02 3.06
C TRP A 377 2.99 26.67 2.86
N ILE A 378 4.08 25.95 3.15
CA ILE A 378 5.45 26.46 2.98
C ILE A 378 6.23 25.62 1.96
N ILE A 379 6.44 24.32 2.21
CA ILE A 379 7.34 23.50 1.37
C ILE A 379 6.71 23.17 0.01
N ALA A 380 5.45 22.75 -0.07
CA ALA A 380 4.82 22.39 -1.35
C ALA A 380 4.77 23.58 -2.35
N PRO A 381 4.37 24.81 -1.99
CA PRO A 381 4.50 25.98 -2.86
C PRO A 381 5.94 26.25 -3.32
N ALA A 382 6.92 26.10 -2.41
CA ALA A 382 8.32 26.30 -2.75
C ALA A 382 8.81 25.27 -3.77
N LEU A 383 8.46 23.99 -3.62
CA LEU A 383 8.78 22.93 -4.59
C LEU A 383 8.06 23.15 -5.93
N TYR A 384 6.79 23.57 -5.89
CA TYR A 384 5.96 23.77 -7.07
C TYR A 384 6.44 24.95 -7.92
N TYR A 385 6.62 26.13 -7.34
CA TYR A 385 7.05 27.33 -8.08
C TYR A 385 8.54 27.31 -8.44
N THR A 386 9.36 26.44 -7.82
CA THR A 386 10.71 26.11 -8.34
C THR A 386 10.71 25.03 -9.43
N ASN A 387 9.52 24.50 -9.79
CA ASN A 387 9.32 23.42 -10.76
C ASN A 387 10.11 22.13 -10.43
N THR A 388 10.25 21.83 -9.14
CA THR A 388 10.88 20.59 -8.67
C THR A 388 10.05 19.39 -9.15
N TRP A 389 10.71 18.33 -9.64
CA TRP A 389 10.07 17.14 -10.23
C TRP A 389 9.10 17.42 -11.40
N TYR A 390 9.21 18.58 -12.06
CA TYR A 390 8.32 19.03 -13.13
C TYR A 390 6.86 19.27 -12.71
N THR A 391 6.59 19.45 -11.41
CA THR A 391 5.22 19.53 -10.89
C THR A 391 4.45 20.77 -11.38
N ALA A 392 5.12 21.84 -11.82
CA ALA A 392 4.45 23.08 -12.22
C ALA A 392 3.61 22.95 -13.51
N TYR A 393 3.81 21.87 -14.27
CA TYR A 393 3.00 21.51 -15.44
C TYR A 393 1.74 20.71 -15.09
N LEU A 394 1.57 20.32 -13.83
CA LEU A 394 0.45 19.54 -13.31
C LEU A 394 -0.41 20.39 -12.37
N PRO A 395 -1.63 19.95 -11.99
CA PRO A 395 -2.38 20.57 -10.91
C PRO A 395 -1.58 20.53 -9.60
N MET A 396 -1.72 21.57 -8.76
CA MET A 396 -1.04 21.67 -7.47
C MET A 396 -1.39 20.47 -6.55
N MET A 397 -2.65 20.04 -6.57
CA MET A 397 -3.12 18.91 -5.79
C MET A 397 -4.12 18.05 -6.57
N THR A 398 -3.84 16.75 -6.62
CA THR A 398 -4.60 15.73 -7.33
C THR A 398 -3.99 14.35 -7.02
N ALA A 399 -4.83 13.33 -6.86
CA ALA A 399 -4.45 11.94 -6.60
C ALA A 399 -4.18 11.12 -7.89
N ASP A 400 -4.40 11.72 -9.07
CA ASP A 400 -4.12 11.08 -10.35
C ASP A 400 -2.63 11.03 -10.69
N VAL A 401 -2.27 10.04 -11.49
CA VAL A 401 -0.93 9.88 -12.08
C VAL A 401 -0.98 10.39 -13.52
N TYR A 402 0.00 11.19 -13.91
CA TYR A 402 0.05 11.85 -15.21
C TYR A 402 1.22 11.34 -16.06
N ASP A 403 1.10 11.47 -17.38
CA ASP A 403 2.22 11.32 -18.32
C ASP A 403 2.91 12.68 -18.61
N ASN A 404 4.00 12.64 -19.36
CA ASN A 404 4.76 13.83 -19.80
C ASN A 404 3.98 14.83 -20.67
N THR A 405 2.75 14.52 -21.10
CA THR A 405 1.86 15.47 -21.80
C THR A 405 0.90 16.20 -20.86
N GLY A 406 0.84 15.80 -19.58
CA GLY A 406 -0.14 16.30 -18.61
C GLY A 406 -1.50 15.60 -18.69
N ALA A 407 -1.61 14.52 -19.45
CA ALA A 407 -2.79 13.65 -19.48
C ALA A 407 -2.69 12.52 -18.45
N SER A 408 -3.83 11.93 -18.07
CA SER A 408 -3.86 10.77 -17.15
C SER A 408 -3.06 9.58 -17.72
N TYR A 409 -2.24 8.95 -16.88
CA TYR A 409 -1.27 7.94 -17.28
C TYR A 409 -1.93 6.66 -17.81
N ASN A 410 -1.81 6.39 -19.11
CA ASN A 410 -2.47 5.25 -19.73
C ASN A 410 -1.68 3.95 -19.53
N VAL A 411 -2.11 3.13 -18.56
CA VAL A 411 -1.44 1.90 -18.15
C VAL A 411 -1.46 0.81 -19.23
N THR A 412 -2.48 0.75 -20.09
CA THR A 412 -2.53 -0.24 -21.19
C THR A 412 -1.37 -0.08 -22.18
N LYS A 413 -0.81 1.13 -22.30
CA LYS A 413 0.39 1.40 -23.12
C LYS A 413 1.67 0.79 -22.53
N VAL A 414 1.68 0.29 -21.29
CA VAL A 414 2.90 -0.26 -20.64
C VAL A 414 2.74 -1.69 -20.11
N LEU A 415 1.61 -2.34 -20.41
CA LEU A 415 1.34 -3.71 -20.01
C LEU A 415 1.66 -4.73 -21.11
N THR A 416 2.13 -5.90 -20.68
CA THR A 416 2.07 -7.16 -21.43
C THR A 416 0.64 -7.73 -21.44
N GLU A 417 0.35 -8.67 -22.32
CA GLU A 417 -0.94 -9.41 -22.32
C GLU A 417 -1.18 -10.17 -21.00
N GLY A 418 -0.11 -10.57 -20.30
CA GLY A 418 -0.17 -11.22 -18.98
C GLY A 418 -0.30 -10.26 -17.79
N GLY A 419 -0.56 -8.96 -17.99
CA GLY A 419 -0.79 -8.01 -16.90
C GLY A 419 0.48 -7.54 -16.14
N THR A 420 1.67 -7.90 -16.63
CA THR A 420 2.96 -7.42 -16.10
C THR A 420 3.51 -6.23 -16.90
N LEU A 421 4.48 -5.49 -16.35
CA LEU A 421 5.15 -4.37 -17.03
C LEU A 421 5.93 -4.84 -18.26
N ASP A 422 5.64 -4.24 -19.42
CA ASP A 422 6.45 -4.36 -20.64
C ASP A 422 7.56 -3.28 -20.64
N PRO A 423 8.85 -3.66 -20.50
CA PRO A 423 9.93 -2.67 -20.45
C PRO A 423 10.14 -1.89 -21.75
N ILE A 424 9.79 -2.48 -22.91
CA ILE A 424 9.98 -1.86 -24.22
C ILE A 424 8.90 -0.82 -24.44
N LYS A 425 7.63 -1.17 -24.21
CA LYS A 425 6.52 -0.21 -24.34
C LYS A 425 6.63 0.92 -23.32
N TYR A 426 7.00 0.62 -22.08
CA TYR A 426 7.31 1.64 -21.06
C TYR A 426 8.43 2.60 -21.53
N ALA A 427 9.52 2.06 -22.10
CA ALA A 427 10.61 2.87 -22.64
C ALA A 427 10.24 3.64 -23.93
N ALA A 428 9.08 3.40 -24.53
CA ALA A 428 8.55 4.13 -25.68
C ALA A 428 7.45 5.15 -25.31
N TYR A 429 6.85 5.07 -24.11
CA TYR A 429 5.79 5.96 -23.65
C TYR A 429 6.33 7.07 -22.74
N SER A 430 6.21 6.93 -21.41
CA SER A 430 6.40 8.05 -20.50
C SER A 430 6.69 7.59 -19.06
N PRO A 431 7.47 8.35 -18.26
CA PRO A 431 7.52 8.16 -16.82
C PRO A 431 6.20 8.67 -16.22
N PRO A 432 5.74 8.09 -15.11
CA PRO A 432 4.65 8.64 -14.33
C PRO A 432 5.12 9.89 -13.58
N TYR A 433 4.34 10.96 -13.67
CA TYR A 433 4.51 12.19 -12.90
C TYR A 433 3.36 12.36 -11.91
N LEU A 434 3.69 12.89 -10.74
CA LEU A 434 2.80 13.10 -9.61
C LEU A 434 2.70 14.60 -9.33
N SER A 435 1.55 15.06 -8.81
CA SER A 435 1.40 16.41 -8.28
C SER A 435 2.37 16.66 -7.11
N VAL A 436 2.70 17.93 -6.84
CA VAL A 436 3.67 18.28 -5.78
C VAL A 436 3.23 17.78 -4.41
N THR A 437 1.94 17.88 -4.11
CA THR A 437 1.36 17.45 -2.85
C THR A 437 1.41 15.94 -2.72
N PHE A 438 0.95 15.19 -3.74
CA PHE A 438 0.96 13.73 -3.72
C PHE A 438 2.38 13.14 -3.66
N ALA A 439 3.34 13.71 -4.40
CA ALA A 439 4.75 13.35 -4.28
C ALA A 439 5.30 13.61 -2.88
N PHE A 440 5.01 14.78 -2.29
CA PHE A 440 5.54 15.15 -0.97
C PHE A 440 4.94 14.31 0.17
N VAL A 441 3.68 13.87 0.04
CA VAL A 441 3.00 12.97 1.00
C VAL A 441 3.71 11.63 1.11
N TYR A 442 4.20 11.05 0.01
CA TYR A 442 5.03 9.85 0.07
C TYR A 442 6.33 10.08 0.87
N GLY A 443 6.93 11.27 0.76
CA GLY A 443 8.05 11.68 1.61
C GLY A 443 7.68 11.71 3.10
N LEU A 444 6.57 12.36 3.46
CA LEU A 444 6.10 12.42 4.83
C LEU A 444 5.74 11.03 5.39
N SER A 445 5.18 10.14 4.57
CA SER A 445 4.94 8.74 4.90
C SER A 445 6.24 8.01 5.25
N PHE A 446 7.32 8.17 4.45
CA PHE A 446 8.64 7.61 4.74
C PHE A 446 9.24 8.11 6.06
N ALA A 447 9.02 9.39 6.42
CA ALA A 447 9.41 9.92 7.71
C ALA A 447 8.56 9.37 8.86
N SER A 448 7.23 9.26 8.68
CA SER A 448 6.33 8.65 9.66
C SER A 448 6.75 7.21 10.02
N ILE A 449 6.96 6.37 9.02
CA ILE A 449 7.28 4.93 9.15
C ILE A 449 8.46 4.67 10.11
N THR A 450 9.44 5.55 10.12
CA THR A 450 10.61 5.46 11.02
C THR A 450 10.43 6.26 12.30
N ALA A 451 9.77 7.42 12.24
CA ALA A 451 9.44 8.23 13.40
C ALA A 451 8.57 7.49 14.41
N VAL A 452 7.57 6.70 13.97
CA VAL A 452 6.69 5.90 14.82
C VAL A 452 7.50 4.95 15.70
N ILE A 453 8.37 4.12 15.11
CA ILE A 453 9.19 3.15 15.85
C ILE A 453 10.11 3.87 16.85
N VAL A 454 10.83 4.91 16.40
CA VAL A 454 11.83 5.57 17.24
C VAL A 454 11.16 6.39 18.36
N HIS A 455 10.05 7.06 18.08
CA HIS A 455 9.28 7.79 19.09
C HIS A 455 8.70 6.84 20.15
N VAL A 456 8.04 5.75 19.74
CA VAL A 456 7.48 4.77 20.68
C VAL A 456 8.59 4.11 21.51
N TYR A 457 9.74 3.78 20.91
CA TYR A 457 10.90 3.26 21.65
C TYR A 457 11.41 4.25 22.72
N LEU A 458 11.54 5.53 22.39
CA LEU A 458 12.11 6.55 23.29
C LEU A 458 11.15 7.00 24.41
N TRP A 459 9.85 7.09 24.11
CA TRP A 459 8.83 7.60 25.04
C TRP A 459 8.04 6.51 25.76
N HIS A 460 7.73 5.40 25.09
CA HIS A 460 6.89 4.30 25.60
C HIS A 460 7.60 2.95 25.76
N GLY A 461 8.89 2.86 25.41
CA GLY A 461 9.65 1.60 25.47
C GLY A 461 9.73 0.98 26.87
N LYS A 462 9.65 1.79 27.93
CA LYS A 462 9.55 1.29 29.32
C LYS A 462 8.19 0.66 29.59
N ASP A 463 7.11 1.34 29.22
CA ASP A 463 5.73 0.89 29.41
C ASP A 463 5.52 -0.47 28.74
N ILE A 464 6.03 -0.65 27.51
CA ILE A 464 6.00 -1.91 26.75
C ILE A 464 6.77 -3.02 27.48
N LEU A 465 7.97 -2.73 28.01
CA LEU A 465 8.78 -3.70 28.76
C LEU A 465 8.12 -4.09 30.09
N ASP A 466 7.50 -3.16 30.79
CA ASP A 466 6.82 -3.44 32.05
C ASP A 466 5.46 -4.13 31.83
N ALA A 467 4.80 -3.94 30.68
CA ALA A 467 3.67 -4.77 30.25
C ALA A 467 4.10 -6.23 30.00
N ILE A 468 5.21 -6.45 29.28
CA ILE A 468 5.77 -7.79 29.05
C ILE A 468 6.15 -8.48 30.38
N ARG A 469 6.57 -7.71 31.39
CA ARG A 469 6.92 -8.20 32.73
C ARG A 469 5.72 -8.35 33.67
N GLY A 470 4.50 -7.99 33.25
CA GLY A 470 3.32 -8.02 34.11
C GLY A 470 3.37 -7.03 35.29
N ARG A 471 4.07 -5.90 35.12
CA ARG A 471 4.27 -4.86 36.15
C ARG A 471 3.46 -3.58 35.92
N GLN A 472 2.66 -3.54 34.84
CA GLN A 472 1.75 -2.43 34.57
C GLN A 472 0.76 -2.23 35.74
N PRO A 473 0.62 -1.01 36.29
CA PRO A 473 -0.48 -0.71 37.21
C PRO A 473 -1.80 -0.74 36.44
N LEU A 474 -2.83 -1.34 37.05
CA LEU A 474 -4.18 -1.37 36.48
C LEU A 474 -5.02 -0.25 37.09
N ASP A 475 -5.73 0.49 36.24
CA ASP A 475 -6.79 1.42 36.64
C ASP A 475 -8.00 0.66 37.21
N ILE A 476 -8.98 1.41 37.74
CA ILE A 476 -10.23 0.85 38.25
C ILE A 476 -10.91 -0.12 37.26
N HIS A 477 -10.94 0.21 35.96
CA HIS A 477 -11.52 -0.66 34.94
C HIS A 477 -10.73 -1.97 34.76
N GLY A 478 -9.39 -1.92 34.75
CA GLY A 478 -8.52 -3.09 34.74
C GLY A 478 -8.60 -3.92 36.02
N ARG A 479 -8.90 -3.30 37.18
CA ARG A 479 -9.17 -4.02 38.44
C ARG A 479 -10.49 -4.78 38.37
N LEU A 480 -11.58 -4.14 37.93
CA LEU A 480 -12.91 -4.75 37.79
C LEU A 480 -12.90 -5.91 36.77
N MET A 481 -12.21 -5.73 35.64
CA MET A 481 -12.05 -6.76 34.61
C MET A 481 -11.33 -8.04 35.07
N ARG A 482 -10.77 -8.10 36.29
CA ARG A 482 -10.26 -9.34 36.90
C ARG A 482 -11.36 -10.35 37.25
N ALA A 483 -12.62 -9.93 37.35
CA ALA A 483 -13.74 -10.83 37.61
C ALA A 483 -14.02 -11.77 36.43
N TYR A 484 -13.66 -11.38 35.20
CA TYR A 484 -13.98 -12.13 33.98
C TYR A 484 -12.82 -13.01 33.48
N GLU A 485 -13.18 -14.18 32.93
CA GLU A 485 -12.19 -15.07 32.31
C GLU A 485 -11.64 -14.47 31.01
N LYS A 486 -10.32 -14.28 30.95
CA LYS A 486 -9.62 -13.81 29.75
C LYS A 486 -9.68 -14.84 28.61
N VAL A 487 -9.60 -14.36 27.37
CA VAL A 487 -9.47 -15.21 26.18
C VAL A 487 -8.09 -15.86 26.17
N PRO A 488 -7.98 -17.19 26.00
CA PRO A 488 -6.68 -17.85 25.85
C PRO A 488 -5.95 -17.37 24.59
N ARG A 489 -4.70 -16.89 24.71
CA ARG A 489 -3.91 -16.38 23.58
C ARG A 489 -3.81 -17.35 22.39
N TRP A 490 -3.86 -18.65 22.66
CA TRP A 490 -3.80 -19.68 21.61
C TRP A 490 -5.02 -19.66 20.67
N TRP A 491 -6.17 -19.11 21.06
CA TRP A 491 -7.33 -18.93 20.16
C TRP A 491 -6.97 -18.00 18.99
N TYR A 492 -6.36 -16.85 19.30
CA TYR A 492 -5.86 -15.91 18.28
C TYR A 492 -4.70 -16.51 17.46
N CYS A 493 -3.79 -17.27 18.08
CA CYS A 493 -2.75 -18.00 17.34
C CYS A 493 -3.31 -19.00 16.33
N VAL A 494 -4.37 -19.74 16.67
CA VAL A 494 -5.02 -20.69 15.75
C VAL A 494 -5.64 -19.95 14.56
N ILE A 495 -6.32 -18.82 14.80
CA ILE A 495 -6.87 -17.96 13.73
C ILE A 495 -5.74 -17.51 12.80
N LEU A 496 -4.64 -16.97 13.33
CA LEU A 496 -3.49 -16.54 12.52
C LEU A 496 -2.89 -17.68 11.69
N VAL A 497 -2.71 -18.88 12.26
CA VAL A 497 -2.18 -20.04 11.53
C VAL A 497 -3.13 -20.47 10.40
N VAL A 498 -4.43 -20.55 10.67
CA VAL A 498 -5.44 -20.94 9.67
C VAL A 498 -5.51 -19.92 8.53
N PHE A 499 -5.58 -18.63 8.83
CA PHE A 499 -5.68 -17.60 7.79
C PHE A 499 -4.36 -17.30 7.09
N THR A 500 -3.20 -17.59 7.71
CA THR A 500 -1.92 -17.64 7.01
C THR A 500 -1.92 -18.77 5.98
N ALA A 501 -2.37 -19.97 6.34
CA ALA A 501 -2.47 -21.09 5.40
C ALA A 501 -3.45 -20.78 4.26
N LEU A 502 -4.59 -20.14 4.54
CA LEU A 502 -5.53 -19.66 3.52
C LEU A 502 -4.94 -18.55 2.63
N SER A 503 -4.06 -17.70 3.15
CA SER A 503 -3.33 -16.69 2.37
C SER A 503 -2.28 -17.31 1.44
N ILE A 504 -1.66 -18.43 1.84
CA ILE A 504 -0.79 -19.23 0.96
C ILE A 504 -1.62 -19.91 -0.15
N VAL A 505 -2.79 -20.46 0.21
CA VAL A 505 -3.75 -21.02 -0.76
C VAL A 505 -4.22 -19.96 -1.76
N LEU A 506 -4.51 -18.74 -1.30
CA LEU A 506 -4.86 -17.60 -2.14
C LEU A 506 -3.76 -17.28 -3.16
N ALA A 507 -2.49 -17.28 -2.74
CA ALA A 507 -1.36 -16.96 -3.60
C ALA A 507 -1.10 -18.03 -4.67
N GLU A 508 -1.05 -19.30 -4.26
CA GLU A 508 -0.67 -20.42 -5.14
C GLU A 508 -1.81 -20.86 -6.08
N ILE A 509 -3.04 -21.02 -5.58
CA ILE A 509 -4.16 -21.58 -6.39
C ILE A 509 -4.66 -20.57 -7.44
N TYR A 510 -4.66 -19.28 -7.13
CA TYR A 510 -5.09 -18.24 -8.07
C TYR A 510 -3.94 -17.65 -8.89
N HIS A 511 -2.74 -18.27 -8.84
CA HIS A 511 -1.55 -17.89 -9.60
C HIS A 511 -1.27 -16.38 -9.56
N THR A 512 -1.30 -15.80 -8.36
CA THR A 512 -1.31 -14.33 -8.16
C THR A 512 0.04 -13.65 -8.35
N ASP A 513 1.03 -14.39 -8.84
CA ASP A 513 2.44 -14.01 -8.97
C ASP A 513 3.18 -13.68 -7.66
N LEU A 514 2.50 -13.75 -6.50
CA LEU A 514 3.06 -13.59 -5.17
C LEU A 514 3.63 -14.92 -4.66
N PRO A 515 4.95 -15.06 -4.43
CA PRO A 515 5.52 -16.28 -3.89
C PRO A 515 5.21 -16.45 -2.40
N VAL A 516 5.16 -17.71 -1.91
CA VAL A 516 4.85 -18.07 -0.51
C VAL A 516 5.65 -17.26 0.54
N TYR A 517 6.94 -16.99 0.30
CA TYR A 517 7.75 -16.20 1.24
C TYR A 517 7.28 -14.73 1.36
N GLY A 518 6.61 -14.20 0.33
CA GLY A 518 5.98 -12.89 0.36
C GLY A 518 4.83 -12.83 1.36
N VAL A 519 4.03 -13.89 1.49
CA VAL A 519 2.96 -13.99 2.50
C VAL A 519 3.56 -13.92 3.91
N PHE A 520 4.64 -14.66 4.19
CA PHE A 520 5.30 -14.61 5.49
C PHE A 520 5.92 -13.25 5.79
N LEU A 521 6.53 -12.59 4.79
CA LEU A 521 7.08 -11.24 4.98
C LEU A 521 5.98 -10.20 5.22
N ALA A 522 4.84 -10.32 4.53
CA ALA A 522 3.69 -9.44 4.73
C ALA A 522 3.20 -9.50 6.19
N LEU A 523 3.25 -10.67 6.83
CA LEU A 523 2.87 -10.85 8.25
C LEU A 523 3.92 -10.35 9.27
N ILE A 524 5.20 -10.20 8.88
CA ILE A 524 6.25 -9.64 9.75
C ILE A 524 6.04 -8.13 9.95
N ILE A 525 5.55 -7.42 8.94
CA ILE A 525 5.32 -5.97 9.00
C ILE A 525 4.27 -5.61 10.10
N PRO A 526 3.05 -6.21 10.13
CA PRO A 526 2.11 -6.04 11.24
C PRO A 526 2.68 -6.38 12.61
N ALA A 527 3.45 -7.47 12.72
CA ALA A 527 4.02 -7.89 14.00
C ALA A 527 4.97 -6.84 14.61
N ILE A 528 5.55 -5.96 13.78
CA ILE A 528 6.41 -4.85 14.21
C ILE A 528 5.58 -3.57 14.45
N TYR A 529 4.65 -3.25 13.55
CA TYR A 529 4.00 -1.93 13.49
C TYR A 529 2.68 -1.82 14.26
N MET A 530 1.97 -2.92 14.50
CA MET A 530 0.68 -2.94 15.20
C MET A 530 0.73 -2.21 16.56
N VAL A 531 1.70 -2.55 17.41
CA VAL A 531 1.81 -1.96 18.76
C VAL A 531 2.23 -0.48 18.68
N PRO A 532 3.28 -0.07 17.93
CA PRO A 532 3.62 1.34 17.77
C PRO A 532 2.50 2.22 17.20
N CYS A 533 1.85 1.81 16.10
CA CYS A 533 0.77 2.59 15.50
C CYS A 533 -0.44 2.65 16.44
N GLY A 534 -0.83 1.54 17.06
CA GLY A 534 -1.94 1.48 18.01
C GLY A 534 -1.72 2.32 19.28
N ILE A 535 -0.48 2.44 19.78
CA ILE A 535 -0.16 3.34 20.90
C ILE A 535 -0.36 4.80 20.50
N ILE A 536 0.14 5.22 19.33
CA ILE A 536 -0.01 6.61 18.87
C ILE A 536 -1.49 6.93 18.68
N GLN A 537 -2.24 6.11 17.94
CA GLN A 537 -3.66 6.35 17.65
C GLN A 537 -4.54 6.28 18.91
N GLY A 538 -4.29 5.32 19.80
CA GLY A 538 -5.04 5.18 21.05
C GLY A 538 -4.78 6.30 22.08
N VAL A 539 -3.74 7.10 21.90
CA VAL A 539 -3.44 8.28 22.74
C VAL A 539 -3.84 9.60 22.06
N SER A 540 -3.71 9.69 20.72
CA SER A 540 -3.90 10.93 19.96
C SER A 540 -5.25 11.05 19.25
N ASN A 541 -5.95 9.93 19.03
CA ASN A 541 -7.10 9.80 18.13
C ASN A 541 -6.80 10.21 16.67
N VAL A 542 -5.55 10.03 16.22
CA VAL A 542 -5.11 10.23 14.83
C VAL A 542 -4.46 8.92 14.36
N ASP A 543 -4.93 8.37 13.24
CA ASP A 543 -4.39 7.14 12.67
C ASP A 543 -2.92 7.34 12.28
N ALA A 544 -2.03 6.48 12.80
CA ALA A 544 -0.60 6.50 12.57
C ALA A 544 -0.11 5.36 11.64
N ASN A 545 -1.03 4.60 11.04
CA ASN A 545 -0.72 3.57 10.07
C ASN A 545 -0.36 4.20 8.72
N GLN A 546 0.89 4.05 8.30
CA GLN A 546 1.39 4.48 6.98
C GLN A 546 2.02 3.29 6.23
N LEU A 547 1.48 2.10 6.47
CA LEU A 547 1.98 0.85 5.90
C LEU A 547 1.56 0.62 4.46
N ASN A 548 0.55 1.32 3.95
CA ASN A 548 0.24 1.42 2.52
C ASN A 548 1.53 1.65 1.71
N VAL A 549 2.24 2.73 2.02
CA VAL A 549 3.45 3.14 1.29
C VAL A 549 4.61 2.21 1.61
N LEU A 550 4.81 1.79 2.87
CA LEU A 550 5.93 0.89 3.22
C LEU A 550 5.84 -0.45 2.49
N SER A 551 4.65 -1.05 2.52
CA SER A 551 4.43 -2.40 2.01
C SER A 551 4.52 -2.41 0.49
N GLU A 552 3.93 -1.41 -0.18
CA GLU A 552 4.08 -1.22 -1.61
C GLU A 552 5.52 -0.88 -2.03
N PHE A 553 6.27 -0.14 -1.22
CA PHE A 553 7.68 0.16 -1.48
C PHE A 553 8.56 -1.10 -1.38
N VAL A 554 8.39 -1.91 -0.32
CA VAL A 554 9.12 -3.16 -0.13
C VAL A 554 8.73 -4.19 -1.19
N GLY A 555 7.42 -4.44 -1.36
CA GLY A 555 6.88 -5.34 -2.37
C GLY A 555 7.26 -4.93 -3.78
N GLY A 556 7.30 -3.63 -4.08
CA GLY A 556 7.70 -3.08 -5.39
C GLY A 556 9.16 -3.32 -5.77
N TYR A 557 10.07 -3.43 -4.78
CA TYR A 557 11.45 -3.87 -5.04
C TYR A 557 11.56 -5.40 -5.23
N MET A 558 10.68 -6.17 -4.58
CA MET A 558 10.72 -7.64 -4.58
C MET A 558 9.98 -8.28 -5.76
N PHE A 559 8.85 -7.70 -6.15
CA PHE A 559 7.90 -8.18 -7.16
C PHE A 559 7.77 -7.17 -8.31
N ALA A 560 8.88 -6.51 -8.66
CA ALA A 560 8.92 -5.42 -9.63
C ALA A 560 8.29 -5.84 -10.99
N GLY A 561 7.28 -5.09 -11.43
CA GLY A 561 6.56 -5.38 -12.68
C GLY A 561 5.29 -6.23 -12.50
N LYS A 562 4.97 -6.69 -11.29
CA LYS A 562 3.82 -7.55 -10.96
C LYS A 562 2.84 -6.80 -10.05
N PRO A 563 1.91 -5.98 -10.60
CA PRO A 563 1.02 -5.14 -9.78
C PRO A 563 0.10 -5.95 -8.86
N LEU A 564 -0.45 -7.08 -9.33
CA LEU A 564 -1.35 -7.92 -8.52
C LEU A 564 -0.65 -8.51 -7.28
N ALA A 565 0.56 -9.02 -7.44
CA ALA A 565 1.38 -9.52 -6.34
C ALA A 565 1.68 -8.42 -5.30
N ASN A 566 2.02 -7.21 -5.77
CA ASN A 566 2.28 -6.07 -4.89
C ASN A 566 1.03 -5.60 -4.13
N MET A 567 -0.13 -5.56 -4.80
CA MET A 567 -1.40 -5.22 -4.16
C MET A 567 -1.78 -6.23 -3.07
N ILE A 568 -1.65 -7.54 -3.33
CA ILE A 568 -1.93 -8.56 -2.31
C ILE A 568 -0.92 -8.48 -1.15
N PHE A 569 0.36 -8.23 -1.44
CA PHE A 569 1.38 -8.03 -0.40
C PHE A 569 1.04 -6.83 0.50
N LYS A 570 0.62 -5.70 -0.07
CA LYS A 570 0.14 -4.51 0.65
C LYS A 570 -0.98 -4.87 1.63
N ILE A 571 -2.04 -5.52 1.16
CA ILE A 571 -3.22 -5.78 1.99
C ILE A 571 -2.97 -6.83 3.08
N LEU A 572 -2.08 -7.80 2.83
CA LEU A 572 -1.66 -8.75 3.86
C LEU A 572 -0.78 -8.12 4.97
N SER A 573 -0.39 -6.84 4.85
CA SER A 573 0.45 -6.13 5.83
C SER A 573 -0.13 -4.81 6.35
N GLU A 574 -0.83 -4.04 5.52
CA GLU A 574 -1.49 -2.78 5.88
C GLU A 574 -2.80 -3.02 6.63
N ASP A 575 -3.78 -3.66 5.99
CA ASP A 575 -5.13 -3.86 6.52
C ASP A 575 -5.11 -4.66 7.82
N VAL A 576 -4.16 -5.59 7.95
CA VAL A 576 -3.93 -6.38 9.17
C VAL A 576 -3.62 -5.48 10.37
N VAL A 577 -2.92 -4.37 10.17
CA VAL A 577 -2.70 -3.35 11.20
C VAL A 577 -3.89 -2.42 11.33
N ALA A 578 -4.43 -1.91 10.22
CA ALA A 578 -5.53 -0.95 10.24
C ALA A 578 -6.77 -1.53 10.94
N GLN A 579 -7.29 -2.64 10.41
CA GLN A 579 -8.42 -3.38 10.99
C GLN A 579 -8.07 -3.94 12.38
N GLY A 580 -6.81 -4.36 12.59
CA GLY A 580 -6.32 -4.82 13.89
C GLY A 580 -6.44 -3.73 14.98
N ILE A 581 -6.14 -2.48 14.64
CA ILE A 581 -6.28 -1.35 15.56
C ILE A 581 -7.75 -1.08 15.89
N PHE A 582 -8.65 -1.11 14.90
CA PHE A 582 -10.09 -0.99 15.17
C PHE A 582 -10.63 -2.12 16.06
N PHE A 583 -10.17 -3.37 15.89
CA PHE A 583 -10.50 -4.45 16.82
C PHE A 583 -10.00 -4.21 18.25
N ALA A 584 -8.82 -3.61 18.42
CA ALA A 584 -8.29 -3.24 19.74
C ALA A 584 -9.09 -2.08 20.36
N GLN A 585 -9.50 -1.10 19.57
CA GLN A 585 -10.39 -0.02 19.99
C GLN A 585 -11.75 -0.56 20.48
N ASP A 586 -12.36 -1.50 19.76
CA ASP A 586 -13.59 -2.19 20.20
C ASP A 586 -13.38 -3.04 21.47
N GLN A 587 -12.22 -3.67 21.61
CA GLN A 587 -11.86 -4.38 22.85
C GLN A 587 -11.72 -3.41 24.03
N LYS A 588 -11.29 -2.16 23.80
CA LYS A 588 -11.32 -1.09 24.83
C LYS A 588 -12.74 -0.64 25.14
N LEU A 589 -13.64 -0.52 24.16
CA LEU A 589 -15.06 -0.24 24.42
C LEU A 589 -15.69 -1.36 25.28
N GLY A 590 -15.36 -2.62 24.95
CA GLY A 590 -15.68 -3.77 25.79
C GLY A 590 -15.11 -3.65 27.20
N HIS A 591 -13.83 -3.27 27.36
CA HIS A 591 -13.15 -3.10 28.65
C HIS A 591 -13.78 -1.99 29.51
N TYR A 592 -14.13 -0.83 28.93
CA TYR A 592 -14.72 0.30 29.66
C TYR A 592 -16.09 -0.02 30.26
N PHE A 593 -16.93 -0.73 29.52
CA PHE A 593 -18.18 -1.26 30.05
C PHE A 593 -18.00 -2.60 30.78
N LYS A 594 -16.81 -3.21 30.79
CA LYS A 594 -16.46 -4.51 31.41
C LYS A 594 -17.14 -5.74 30.81
N VAL A 595 -17.23 -5.82 29.48
CA VAL A 595 -17.81 -6.98 28.78
C VAL A 595 -16.88 -8.18 28.93
N ALA A 596 -17.43 -9.34 29.32
CA ALA A 596 -16.69 -10.60 29.40
C ALA A 596 -15.87 -10.84 28.09
N PRO A 597 -14.53 -10.90 28.14
CA PRO A 597 -13.69 -10.89 26.93
C PRO A 597 -14.00 -11.99 25.93
N LYS A 598 -14.45 -13.17 26.40
CA LYS A 598 -14.89 -14.28 25.55
C LYS A 598 -16.10 -13.93 24.68
N ILE A 599 -17.03 -13.11 25.18
CA ILE A 599 -18.22 -12.68 24.43
C ILE A 599 -17.80 -11.66 23.36
N VAL A 600 -16.90 -10.72 23.69
CA VAL A 600 -16.31 -9.79 22.72
C VAL A 600 -15.61 -10.56 21.60
N PHE A 601 -14.81 -11.58 21.93
CA PHE A 601 -14.15 -12.44 20.95
C PHE A 601 -15.13 -13.10 19.97
N PHE A 602 -16.20 -13.76 20.47
CA PHE A 602 -17.16 -14.41 19.59
C PHE A 602 -17.99 -13.41 18.77
N ALA A 603 -18.37 -12.27 19.35
CA ALA A 603 -19.11 -11.22 18.65
C ALA A 603 -18.28 -10.59 17.52
N GLN A 604 -17.03 -10.18 17.81
CA GLN A 604 -16.10 -9.65 16.80
C GLN A 604 -15.78 -10.70 15.73
N GLY A 605 -15.45 -11.93 16.14
CA GLY A 605 -15.10 -13.04 15.25
C GLY A 605 -16.24 -13.49 14.32
N PHE A 606 -17.48 -13.38 14.77
CA PHE A 606 -18.65 -13.61 13.92
C PHE A 606 -18.92 -12.42 12.98
N ALA A 607 -18.90 -11.19 13.53
CA ALA A 607 -19.16 -9.97 12.76
C ALA A 607 -18.15 -9.77 11.62
N VAL A 608 -16.87 -10.08 11.84
CA VAL A 608 -15.84 -9.98 10.78
C VAL A 608 -16.06 -10.97 9.65
N VAL A 609 -16.41 -12.23 9.94
CA VAL A 609 -16.65 -13.23 8.89
C VAL A 609 -17.90 -12.88 8.10
N LEU A 610 -18.99 -12.48 8.77
CA LEU A 610 -20.23 -12.08 8.10
C LEU A 610 -20.06 -10.77 7.32
N GLY A 611 -19.30 -9.81 7.87
CA GLY A 611 -18.93 -8.55 7.22
C GLY A 611 -18.13 -8.77 5.94
N ALA A 612 -17.02 -9.51 6.01
CA ALA A 612 -16.19 -9.87 4.85
C ALA A 612 -16.99 -10.51 3.71
N LEU A 613 -17.86 -11.47 4.05
CA LEU A 613 -18.72 -12.15 3.07
C LEU A 613 -19.73 -11.18 2.43
N THR A 614 -20.31 -10.27 3.22
CA THR A 614 -21.28 -9.28 2.75
C THR A 614 -20.61 -8.24 1.86
N GLN A 615 -19.46 -7.70 2.27
CA GLN A 615 -18.69 -6.71 1.52
C GLN A 615 -18.16 -7.27 0.19
N ALA A 616 -17.57 -8.48 0.21
CA ALA A 616 -17.16 -9.15 -1.01
C ALA A 616 -18.37 -9.45 -1.93
N GLY A 617 -19.48 -9.93 -1.37
CA GLY A 617 -20.72 -10.21 -2.12
C GLY A 617 -21.30 -8.98 -2.81
N VAL A 618 -21.43 -7.86 -2.09
CA VAL A 618 -21.92 -6.58 -2.64
C VAL A 618 -20.97 -6.06 -3.73
N THR A 619 -19.66 -6.09 -3.51
CA THR A 619 -18.67 -5.66 -4.51
C THR A 619 -18.74 -6.48 -5.80
N ILE A 620 -18.81 -7.81 -5.68
CA ILE A 620 -18.92 -8.72 -6.83
C ILE A 620 -20.23 -8.48 -7.58
N TRP A 621 -21.33 -8.29 -6.86
CA TRP A 621 -22.64 -8.00 -7.46
C TRP A 621 -22.62 -6.65 -8.21
N MET A 622 -22.16 -5.56 -7.59
CA MET A 622 -22.10 -4.24 -8.23
C MET A 622 -21.24 -4.25 -9.49
N LEU A 623 -20.05 -4.86 -9.44
CA LEU A 623 -19.14 -4.97 -10.59
C LEU A 623 -19.71 -5.83 -11.74
N GLY A 624 -20.70 -6.68 -11.48
CA GLY A 624 -21.38 -7.51 -12.48
C GLY A 624 -22.76 -7.01 -12.93
N ASN A 625 -23.35 -6.03 -12.24
CA ASN A 625 -24.74 -5.60 -12.43
C ASN A 625 -24.94 -4.10 -12.70
N ILE A 626 -23.92 -3.25 -12.54
CA ILE A 626 -23.99 -1.82 -12.84
C ILE A 626 -23.18 -1.53 -14.12
N ASP A 627 -23.87 -1.07 -15.16
CA ASP A 627 -23.25 -0.68 -16.42
C ASP A 627 -22.35 0.56 -16.23
N GLY A 628 -21.16 0.53 -16.83
CA GLY A 628 -20.20 1.63 -16.74
C GLY A 628 -19.55 1.84 -15.36
N ILE A 629 -19.67 0.89 -14.43
CA ILE A 629 -19.07 1.02 -13.09
C ILE A 629 -17.55 1.27 -13.15
N CYS A 630 -17.09 2.15 -12.25
CA CYS A 630 -15.74 2.70 -12.20
C CYS A 630 -15.34 3.64 -13.36
N SER A 631 -16.23 3.96 -14.31
CA SER A 631 -15.98 5.02 -15.30
C SER A 631 -16.19 6.42 -14.68
N THR A 632 -15.56 7.45 -15.27
CA THR A 632 -15.71 8.85 -14.82
C THR A 632 -17.03 9.49 -15.25
N ASP A 633 -17.73 8.90 -16.21
CA ASP A 633 -18.97 9.35 -16.83
C ASP A 633 -20.20 8.52 -16.41
N GLN A 634 -20.06 7.65 -15.40
CA GLN A 634 -21.16 6.82 -14.88
C GLN A 634 -22.27 7.71 -14.29
N SER A 635 -23.52 7.51 -14.74
CA SER A 635 -24.65 8.42 -14.52
C SER A 635 -25.04 8.68 -13.06
N ASP A 636 -24.78 7.72 -12.18
CA ASP A 636 -25.17 7.77 -10.77
C ASP A 636 -23.98 8.17 -9.86
N GLY A 637 -22.78 8.29 -10.44
CA GLY A 637 -21.53 8.63 -9.76
C GLY A 637 -20.72 7.43 -9.23
N PHE A 638 -20.92 6.21 -9.73
CA PHE A 638 -20.15 5.02 -9.31
C PHE A 638 -18.73 4.97 -9.93
N THR A 639 -17.88 5.94 -9.57
CA THR A 639 -16.53 6.14 -10.13
C THR A 639 -15.42 5.35 -9.42
N CYS A 640 -15.73 4.57 -8.39
CA CYS A 640 -14.81 3.73 -7.61
C CYS A 640 -13.55 4.47 -7.06
N PRO A 641 -13.71 5.51 -6.23
CA PRO A 641 -12.60 6.36 -5.77
C PRO A 641 -11.50 5.60 -5.02
N ASN A 642 -11.86 4.66 -4.14
CA ASN A 642 -10.88 3.84 -3.41
C ASN A 642 -10.16 2.89 -4.37
N GLY A 643 -10.88 2.22 -5.28
CA GLY A 643 -10.30 1.41 -6.35
C GLY A 643 -9.33 2.18 -7.25
N ARG A 644 -9.65 3.43 -7.60
CA ARG A 644 -8.77 4.33 -8.37
C ARG A 644 -7.50 4.69 -7.61
N THR A 645 -7.59 4.91 -6.29
CA THR A 645 -6.43 5.20 -5.44
C THR A 645 -5.51 3.97 -5.29
N VAL A 646 -6.09 2.77 -5.11
CA VAL A 646 -5.35 1.50 -5.12
C VAL A 646 -4.72 1.23 -6.49
N PHE A 647 -5.42 1.55 -7.58
CA PHE A 647 -4.89 1.48 -8.94
C PHE A 647 -3.69 2.42 -9.12
N SER A 648 -3.84 3.73 -8.89
CA SER A 648 -2.75 4.72 -9.01
C SER A 648 -1.51 4.35 -8.19
N SER A 649 -1.69 3.94 -6.94
CA SER A 649 -0.58 3.49 -6.07
C SER A 649 0.08 2.20 -6.58
N SER A 650 -0.70 1.22 -7.04
CA SER A 650 -0.16 0.00 -7.65
C SER A 650 0.60 0.23 -8.96
N VAL A 651 0.26 1.26 -9.74
CA VAL A 651 0.99 1.66 -10.95
C VAL A 651 2.38 2.19 -10.58
N ILE A 652 2.46 3.09 -9.59
CA ILE A 652 3.71 3.69 -9.10
C ILE A 652 4.62 2.60 -8.52
N TRP A 653 4.10 1.82 -7.56
CA TRP A 653 4.92 0.95 -6.72
C TRP A 653 5.02 -0.50 -7.20
N GLY A 654 3.94 -1.07 -7.77
CA GLY A 654 3.91 -2.48 -8.19
C GLY A 654 4.33 -2.67 -9.65
N LEU A 655 3.69 -1.93 -10.56
CA LEU A 655 3.91 -2.06 -11.99
C LEU A 655 5.24 -1.42 -12.43
N ILE A 656 5.40 -0.11 -12.24
CA ILE A 656 6.59 0.63 -12.71
C ILE A 656 7.74 0.42 -11.72
N GLY A 657 7.44 0.47 -10.43
CA GLY A 657 8.31 0.04 -9.35
C GLY A 657 9.24 1.12 -8.81
N PRO A 658 9.54 1.12 -7.49
CA PRO A 658 10.38 2.11 -6.83
C PRO A 658 11.79 2.20 -7.44
N LYS A 659 12.29 1.11 -8.04
CA LYS A 659 13.58 1.06 -8.74
C LYS A 659 13.69 2.05 -9.91
N ARG A 660 12.58 2.46 -10.54
CA ARG A 660 12.57 3.41 -11.67
C ARG A 660 12.30 4.85 -11.24
N LEU A 661 11.69 5.05 -10.08
CA LEU A 661 11.15 6.36 -9.65
C LEU A 661 11.89 6.95 -8.45
N TYR A 662 12.33 6.12 -7.50
CA TYR A 662 12.92 6.53 -6.21
C TYR A 662 14.37 6.10 -6.00
N SER A 663 14.96 5.26 -6.86
CA SER A 663 16.38 4.87 -6.75
C SER A 663 17.35 6.04 -7.03
N VAL A 664 18.57 5.96 -6.51
CA VAL A 664 19.56 7.06 -6.62
C VAL A 664 19.72 7.54 -8.07
N GLY A 665 19.49 8.83 -8.30
CA GLY A 665 19.58 9.46 -9.62
C GLY A 665 18.28 9.49 -10.45
N THR A 666 17.15 9.03 -9.90
CA THR A 666 15.81 9.18 -10.52
C THR A 666 15.02 10.34 -9.91
N ILE A 667 13.91 10.72 -10.55
CA ILE A 667 13.10 11.93 -10.25
C ILE A 667 12.85 12.10 -8.75
N TYR A 668 12.26 11.10 -8.10
CA TYR A 668 11.80 11.19 -6.70
C TYR A 668 12.83 10.71 -5.67
N SER A 669 14.08 10.49 -6.07
CA SER A 669 15.13 9.93 -5.20
C SER A 669 15.42 10.74 -3.94
N GLY A 670 15.25 12.07 -3.99
CA GLY A 670 15.39 12.95 -2.82
C GLY A 670 14.39 12.67 -1.69
N LEU A 671 13.21 12.09 -2.00
CA LEU A 671 12.22 11.72 -0.99
C LEU A 671 12.70 10.60 -0.07
N LEU A 672 13.64 9.75 -0.51
CA LEU A 672 14.22 8.71 0.36
C LEU A 672 14.96 9.27 1.57
N HIS A 673 15.38 10.54 1.56
CA HIS A 673 16.01 11.13 2.73
C HIS A 673 15.04 11.25 3.92
N PHE A 674 13.73 11.23 3.69
CA PHE A 674 12.73 11.29 4.76
C PHE A 674 12.81 10.08 5.70
N PHE A 675 13.27 8.89 5.25
CA PHE A 675 13.48 7.73 6.13
C PHE A 675 14.46 8.01 7.29
N TRP A 676 15.58 8.69 7.05
CA TRP A 676 16.52 8.99 8.14
C TRP A 676 16.14 10.27 8.89
N ILE A 677 15.48 11.24 8.25
CA ILE A 677 14.90 12.41 8.93
C ILE A 677 13.87 11.94 9.97
N GLY A 678 12.95 11.05 9.57
CA GLY A 678 11.95 10.46 10.44
C GLY A 678 12.55 9.76 11.66
N ALA A 679 13.64 9.01 11.48
CA ALA A 679 14.37 8.40 12.58
C ALA A 679 15.09 9.42 13.49
N LEU A 680 15.69 10.49 12.94
CA LEU A 680 16.48 11.46 13.70
C LEU A 680 15.64 12.46 14.50
N MET A 681 14.52 12.96 13.96
CA MET A 681 13.77 14.04 14.62
C MET A 681 13.24 13.67 16.03
N PRO A 682 12.68 12.45 16.28
CA PRO A 682 12.35 12.00 17.62
C PRO A 682 13.56 11.93 18.57
N ILE A 683 14.74 11.51 18.08
CA ILE A 683 15.97 11.45 18.88
C ILE A 683 16.41 12.85 19.30
N ILE A 684 16.39 13.80 18.37
CA ILE A 684 16.75 15.21 18.62
C ILE A 684 15.81 15.81 19.67
N THR A 685 14.49 15.69 19.51
CA THR A 685 13.51 16.22 20.48
C THR A 685 13.62 15.54 21.84
N TRP A 686 13.82 14.22 21.90
CA TRP A 686 14.02 13.51 23.17
C TRP A 686 15.31 13.93 23.87
N ALA A 687 16.41 14.13 23.13
CA ALA A 687 17.67 14.62 23.69
C ALA A 687 17.54 16.06 24.22
N LEU A 688 16.88 16.95 23.47
CA LEU A 688 16.55 18.31 23.89
C LEU A 688 15.66 18.32 25.14
N TRP A 689 14.64 17.46 25.20
CA TRP A 689 13.80 17.31 26.40
C TRP A 689 14.61 16.80 27.60
N LYS A 690 15.49 15.80 27.40
CA LYS A 690 16.34 15.26 28.47
C LYS A 690 17.33 16.28 29.02
N TYR A 691 17.79 17.22 28.19
CA TYR A 691 18.69 18.31 28.58
C TYR A 691 17.96 19.49 29.23
N TYR A 692 16.93 20.04 28.58
CA TYR A 692 16.22 21.25 29.03
C TYR A 692 15.04 21.01 29.97
N LYS A 693 14.48 19.79 30.00
CA LYS A 693 13.32 19.37 30.81
C LYS A 693 12.09 20.30 30.74
N LYS A 694 11.87 20.96 29.59
CA LYS A 694 10.68 21.81 29.36
C LYS A 694 9.50 20.98 28.88
N ASP A 695 8.32 21.18 29.47
CA ASP A 695 7.13 20.35 29.19
C ASP A 695 6.62 20.45 27.75
N TRP A 696 6.73 21.61 27.09
CA TRP A 696 6.31 21.75 25.70
C TRP A 696 7.08 20.82 24.73
N LEU A 697 8.33 20.46 25.05
CA LEU A 697 9.11 19.50 24.25
C LEU A 697 8.58 18.07 24.35
N LYS A 698 7.88 17.72 25.44
CA LYS A 698 7.22 16.42 25.62
C LYS A 698 5.95 16.32 24.75
N ASN A 699 5.34 17.45 24.43
CA ASN A 699 4.13 17.49 23.60
C ASN A 699 4.42 17.47 22.09
N ILE A 700 5.70 17.49 21.67
CA ILE A 700 6.09 17.36 20.25
C ILE A 700 6.09 15.88 19.85
N ASN A 701 5.23 15.53 18.91
CA ASN A 701 5.05 14.17 18.42
C ASN A 701 5.31 14.13 16.90
N TRP A 702 6.57 13.83 16.54
CA TRP A 702 7.01 13.70 15.15
C TRP A 702 6.22 12.70 14.31
N PRO A 703 5.83 11.51 14.83
CA PRO A 703 4.81 10.69 14.17
C PRO A 703 3.60 11.51 13.73
N LEU A 704 2.91 12.23 14.63
CA LEU A 704 1.74 13.04 14.26
C LEU A 704 2.05 14.19 13.29
N ILE A 705 3.23 14.79 13.36
CA ILE A 705 3.67 15.86 12.43
C ILE A 705 3.81 15.33 11.00
N PHE A 706 4.30 14.10 10.82
CA PHE A 706 4.51 13.49 9.50
C PHE A 706 3.30 12.70 8.99
N VAL A 707 2.66 11.93 9.88
CA VAL A 707 1.42 11.19 9.64
C VAL A 707 0.27 12.13 9.31
N GLY A 708 0.17 13.25 10.03
CA GLY A 708 -1.06 14.02 10.18
C GLY A 708 -1.65 14.57 8.90
N THR A 709 -0.96 14.46 7.78
CA THR A 709 -1.35 14.99 6.47
C THR A 709 -1.56 13.90 5.42
N TYR A 710 -1.64 12.62 5.81
CA TYR A 710 -1.64 11.50 4.85
C TYR A 710 -2.86 11.46 3.91
N ASN A 711 -4.01 12.01 4.33
CA ASN A 711 -5.20 12.12 3.48
C ASN A 711 -5.08 13.19 2.40
N VAL A 712 -3.98 13.94 2.31
CA VAL A 712 -3.73 14.86 1.19
C VAL A 712 -3.12 14.06 0.03
N PRO A 713 -3.61 14.20 -1.21
CA PRO A 713 -5.02 14.40 -1.61
C PRO A 713 -5.87 13.15 -1.31
N PRO A 714 -7.22 13.26 -1.24
CA PRO A 714 -8.06 14.39 -1.65
C PRO A 714 -8.36 15.43 -0.55
N ALA A 715 -7.96 15.22 0.72
CA ALA A 715 -8.15 16.23 1.76
C ALA A 715 -7.32 17.49 1.46
N THR A 716 -7.93 18.66 1.64
CA THR A 716 -7.34 19.96 1.30
C THR A 716 -7.04 20.77 2.56
N GLY A 717 -6.44 21.96 2.41
CA GLY A 717 -6.09 22.80 3.56
C GLY A 717 -7.28 23.19 4.43
N ILE A 718 -8.51 23.20 3.89
CA ILE A 718 -9.70 23.48 4.69
C ILE A 718 -10.01 22.35 5.68
N ASN A 719 -9.80 21.09 5.30
CA ASN A 719 -10.06 19.94 6.15
C ASN A 719 -9.11 19.85 7.35
N TYR A 720 -7.91 20.43 7.24
CA TYR A 720 -6.95 20.49 8.35
C TYR A 720 -7.09 21.75 9.19
N SER A 721 -7.28 22.91 8.56
CA SER A 721 -7.37 24.19 9.26
C SER A 721 -8.69 24.37 10.01
N SER A 722 -9.83 24.00 9.40
CA SER A 722 -11.13 24.08 10.08
C SER A 722 -11.22 23.07 11.23
N TRP A 723 -10.73 21.84 11.04
CA TRP A 723 -10.57 20.81 12.06
C TRP A 723 -9.72 21.31 13.25
N ALA A 724 -8.56 21.91 12.97
CA ALA A 724 -7.69 22.46 14.00
C ALA A 724 -8.34 23.64 14.77
N ILE A 725 -9.06 24.53 14.09
CA ILE A 725 -9.78 25.64 14.73
C ILE A 725 -10.88 25.12 15.64
N VAL A 726 -11.73 24.22 15.16
CA VAL A 726 -12.82 23.62 15.98
C VAL A 726 -12.23 22.87 17.17
N ASN A 727 -11.16 22.10 16.96
CA ASN A 727 -10.47 21.41 18.05
C ASN A 727 -9.93 22.40 19.11
N LEU A 728 -9.24 23.47 18.71
CA LEU A 728 -8.70 24.46 19.65
C LEU A 728 -9.79 25.21 20.41
N ILE A 729 -10.92 25.51 19.77
CA ILE A 729 -12.07 26.13 20.43
C ILE A 729 -12.63 25.20 21.51
N PHE A 730 -12.92 23.94 21.20
CA PHE A 730 -13.60 23.04 22.13
C PHE A 730 -12.67 22.35 23.13
N ASN A 731 -11.55 21.79 22.66
CA ASN A 731 -10.64 20.96 23.46
C ASN A 731 -9.48 21.72 24.11
N HIS A 732 -9.29 23.01 23.82
CA HIS A 732 -8.41 23.90 24.58
C HIS A 732 -9.22 25.00 25.29
N TRP A 733 -9.87 25.91 24.56
CA TRP A 733 -10.52 27.08 25.18
C TRP A 733 -11.76 26.74 26.03
N ILE A 734 -12.73 25.99 25.51
CA ILE A 734 -13.93 25.57 26.27
C ILE A 734 -13.54 24.59 27.39
N LYS A 735 -12.67 23.61 27.11
CA LYS A 735 -12.18 22.65 28.12
C LYS A 735 -11.49 23.33 29.31
N GLU A 736 -10.74 24.39 29.11
CA GLU A 736 -10.10 25.13 30.20
C GLU A 736 -11.08 26.01 30.96
N LYS A 737 -11.94 26.77 30.26
CA LYS A 737 -12.80 27.80 30.85
C LYS A 737 -14.16 27.28 31.37
N PHE A 738 -14.72 26.26 30.74
CA PHE A 738 -16.07 25.72 31.00
C PHE A 738 -16.01 24.19 31.12
N TYR A 739 -15.13 23.70 31.99
CA TYR A 739 -14.78 22.28 32.08
C TYR A 739 -15.98 21.34 32.33
N ALA A 740 -16.93 21.70 33.21
CA ALA A 740 -18.11 20.86 33.45
C ALA A 740 -19.06 20.82 32.24
N TRP A 741 -19.19 21.91 31.48
CA TRP A 741 -19.91 21.90 30.21
C TRP A 741 -19.22 20.98 29.20
N TRP A 742 -17.89 21.07 29.08
CA TRP A 742 -17.11 20.21 28.19
C TRP A 742 -17.29 18.73 28.56
N ALA A 743 -17.08 18.37 29.83
CA ALA A 743 -17.22 17.00 30.32
C ALA A 743 -18.64 16.44 30.13
N LYS A 744 -19.69 17.27 30.30
CA LYS A 744 -21.08 16.82 30.14
C LYS A 744 -21.55 16.73 28.69
N TYR A 745 -21.11 17.64 27.81
CA TYR A 745 -21.73 17.83 26.49
C TYR A 745 -20.79 17.66 25.28
N ASN A 746 -19.47 17.74 25.40
CA ASN A 746 -18.56 17.75 24.24
C ASN A 746 -18.67 16.48 23.37
N TYR A 747 -18.63 15.30 24.01
CA TYR A 747 -18.79 14.01 23.32
C TYR A 747 -20.19 13.81 22.73
N ILE A 748 -21.21 14.46 23.30
CA ILE A 748 -22.60 14.40 22.82
C ILE A 748 -22.82 15.36 21.64
N LEU A 749 -22.16 16.52 21.67
CA LEU A 749 -22.10 17.44 20.54
C LEU A 749 -21.47 16.74 19.33
N ALA A 750 -20.36 16.04 19.53
CA ALA A 750 -19.71 15.21 18.52
C ALA A 750 -20.69 14.20 17.90
N ALA A 751 -21.30 13.34 18.72
CA ALA A 751 -22.26 12.34 18.26
C ALA A 751 -23.49 12.95 17.56
N GLY A 752 -24.00 14.10 18.05
CA GLY A 752 -25.17 14.77 17.49
C GLY A 752 -24.90 15.41 16.13
N LEU A 753 -23.73 16.04 15.94
CA LEU A 753 -23.32 16.61 14.66
C LEU A 753 -23.11 15.50 13.61
N ASP A 754 -22.35 14.46 13.96
CA ASP A 754 -22.08 13.32 13.07
C ASP A 754 -23.38 12.62 12.64
N PHE A 755 -24.27 12.32 13.60
CA PHE A 755 -25.55 11.67 13.32
C PHE A 755 -26.47 12.54 12.44
N GLY A 756 -26.63 13.83 12.76
CA GLY A 756 -27.52 14.72 12.02
C GLY A 756 -27.06 14.92 10.57
N THR A 757 -25.76 15.15 10.36
CA THR A 757 -25.17 15.26 9.02
C THR A 757 -25.27 13.95 8.23
N ALA A 758 -24.95 12.79 8.83
CA ALA A 758 -25.03 11.50 8.15
C ALA A 758 -26.45 11.15 7.67
N ILE A 759 -27.46 11.30 8.54
CA ILE A 759 -28.87 11.05 8.18
C ILE A 759 -29.35 12.02 7.10
N SER A 760 -28.91 13.28 7.14
CA SER A 760 -29.24 14.28 6.11
C SER A 760 -28.66 13.90 4.75
N GLY A 761 -27.37 13.52 4.68
CA GLY A 761 -26.74 13.03 3.45
C GLY A 761 -27.40 11.77 2.86
N ILE A 762 -27.79 10.82 3.72
CA ILE A 762 -28.53 9.61 3.29
C ILE A 762 -29.88 9.97 2.67
N ILE A 763 -30.64 10.89 3.28
CA ILE A 763 -31.95 11.31 2.76
C ILE A 763 -31.79 12.14 1.48
N ILE A 764 -30.83 13.07 1.42
CA ILE A 764 -30.52 13.83 0.19
C ILE A 764 -30.20 12.87 -0.96
N PHE A 765 -29.37 11.85 -0.72
CA PHE A 765 -29.06 10.86 -1.73
C PHE A 765 -30.31 10.09 -2.20
N PHE A 766 -31.03 9.42 -1.29
CA PHE A 766 -32.14 8.54 -1.69
C PHE A 766 -33.40 9.29 -2.19
N ALA A 767 -33.65 10.52 -1.72
CA ALA A 767 -34.83 11.29 -2.09
C ALA A 767 -34.59 12.25 -3.27
N VAL A 768 -33.34 12.65 -3.55
CA VAL A 768 -33.02 13.65 -4.57
C VAL A 768 -32.07 13.08 -5.63
N SER A 769 -30.87 12.65 -5.25
CA SER A 769 -29.85 12.22 -6.23
C SER A 769 -30.20 10.90 -6.93
N TYR A 770 -30.64 9.88 -6.18
CA TYR A 770 -30.89 8.54 -6.70
C TYR A 770 -32.08 8.45 -7.68
N PRO A 771 -33.19 9.20 -7.50
CA PRO A 771 -34.23 9.32 -8.53
C PRO A 771 -33.80 10.07 -9.81
N GLY A 772 -32.53 10.49 -9.95
CA GLY A 772 -32.03 11.25 -11.08
C GLY A 772 -32.41 12.73 -11.08
N TYR A 773 -32.85 13.29 -9.95
CA TYR A 773 -33.20 14.70 -9.86
C TYR A 773 -31.96 15.55 -9.55
N SER A 774 -31.49 16.30 -10.54
CA SER A 774 -30.51 17.38 -10.34
C SER A 774 -31.18 18.61 -9.73
N PHE A 775 -30.69 19.08 -8.58
CA PHE A 775 -31.11 20.37 -8.03
C PHE A 775 -30.77 21.50 -9.03
N PRO A 776 -31.62 22.52 -9.24
CA PRO A 776 -31.40 23.52 -10.27
C PRO A 776 -30.04 24.23 -10.17
N ASP A 777 -29.34 24.34 -11.29
CA ASP A 777 -28.07 25.07 -11.37
C ASP A 777 -28.27 26.55 -11.09
N TRP A 778 -27.54 27.06 -10.10
CA TRP A 778 -27.48 28.47 -9.77
C TRP A 778 -26.12 28.81 -9.16
N TRP A 779 -25.86 30.10 -8.93
CA TRP A 779 -24.56 30.61 -8.49
C TRP A 779 -23.98 29.86 -7.28
N GLY A 780 -24.76 29.62 -6.22
CA GLY A 780 -24.29 28.94 -5.00
C GLY A 780 -23.87 27.47 -5.18
N ASN A 781 -24.26 26.82 -6.28
CA ASN A 781 -23.87 25.44 -6.62
C ASN A 781 -22.82 25.34 -7.72
N THR A 782 -22.51 26.44 -8.41
CA THR A 782 -21.64 26.45 -9.60
C THR A 782 -20.43 27.39 -9.46
N VAL A 783 -20.43 28.34 -8.52
CA VAL A 783 -19.39 29.37 -8.40
C VAL A 783 -18.00 28.81 -8.10
N TYR A 784 -17.89 27.70 -7.37
CA TYR A 784 -16.59 27.09 -7.04
C TYR A 784 -15.96 26.39 -8.27
N LEU A 785 -16.78 25.66 -9.05
CA LEU A 785 -16.36 25.02 -10.31
C LEU A 785 -15.98 26.03 -11.40
N ASN A 786 -16.63 27.20 -11.44
CA ASN A 786 -16.36 28.26 -12.43
C ASN A 786 -15.08 29.08 -12.10
N THR A 787 -14.00 28.41 -11.72
CA THR A 787 -12.72 29.01 -11.33
C THR A 787 -11.53 28.18 -11.85
N ALA A 788 -10.34 28.75 -11.89
CA ALA A 788 -9.12 28.03 -12.24
C ALA A 788 -8.72 26.93 -11.22
N ASP A 789 -9.32 26.93 -10.02
CA ASP A 789 -9.26 25.82 -9.06
C ASP A 789 -10.14 24.65 -9.53
N GLY A 790 -11.35 24.95 -10.00
CA GLY A 790 -12.29 23.99 -10.60
C GLY A 790 -11.79 23.39 -11.93
N ASP A 791 -11.12 24.19 -12.76
CA ASP A 791 -10.46 23.71 -13.98
C ASP A 791 -9.16 22.91 -13.70
N SER A 792 -8.74 22.76 -12.43
CA SER A 792 -7.47 22.13 -12.03
C SER A 792 -6.23 22.72 -12.74
N ALA A 793 -6.18 24.04 -12.90
CA ALA A 793 -5.20 24.70 -13.78
C ALA A 793 -3.73 24.60 -13.28
N SER A 794 -2.85 24.11 -14.15
CA SER A 794 -1.40 24.11 -13.93
C SER A 794 -0.80 25.53 -13.99
N TRP A 795 0.40 25.71 -13.43
CA TRP A 795 1.09 27.01 -13.46
C TRP A 795 1.81 27.28 -14.78
N LEU A 796 2.45 26.25 -15.33
CA LEU A 796 3.13 26.32 -16.62
C LEU A 796 2.29 25.63 -17.71
N PRO A 797 2.12 26.26 -18.88
CA PRO A 797 1.55 25.59 -20.04
C PRO A 797 2.51 24.52 -20.55
N LEU A 798 1.97 23.54 -21.29
CA LEU A 798 2.76 22.51 -21.94
C LEU A 798 3.80 23.15 -22.89
N PRO A 799 5.08 22.76 -22.86
CA PRO A 799 6.09 23.33 -23.75
C PRO A 799 5.82 23.04 -25.23
N ASP A 800 6.26 23.92 -26.14
CA ASP A 800 6.01 23.82 -27.60
C ASP A 800 6.39 22.47 -28.24
N ARG A 801 7.33 21.73 -27.62
CA ARG A 801 7.71 20.37 -28.04
C ARG A 801 6.67 19.28 -27.72
N GLY A 802 5.55 19.63 -27.08
CA GLY A 802 4.43 18.75 -26.75
C GLY A 802 4.57 17.88 -25.49
N TYR A 803 5.65 18.04 -24.72
CA TYR A 803 5.86 17.31 -23.46
C TYR A 803 6.81 18.02 -22.50
N PHE A 804 6.63 17.82 -21.18
CA PHE A 804 7.56 18.25 -20.13
C PHE A 804 8.41 17.08 -19.62
N GLY A 805 9.44 17.36 -18.82
CA GLY A 805 10.34 16.31 -18.30
C GLY A 805 11.01 15.48 -19.41
N ALA A 806 11.14 14.17 -19.15
CA ALA A 806 11.77 13.24 -20.06
C ALA A 806 10.86 12.83 -21.24
N ALA A 807 11.48 12.62 -22.40
CA ALA A 807 10.80 12.19 -23.62
C ALA A 807 10.27 10.74 -23.58
N ASN A 808 10.77 9.91 -22.66
CA ASN A 808 10.45 8.49 -22.58
C ASN A 808 10.47 7.97 -21.13
N GLY A 809 9.89 6.79 -20.88
CA GLY A 809 9.83 6.16 -19.55
C GLY A 809 11.17 5.96 -18.84
N THR A 810 12.27 6.01 -19.59
CA THR A 810 13.61 5.70 -19.08
C THR A 810 14.43 6.91 -18.64
N GLY A 811 13.88 8.12 -18.76
CA GLY A 811 14.43 9.35 -18.17
C GLY A 811 15.66 9.89 -18.90
N ASP A 812 15.45 10.64 -19.98
CA ASP A 812 16.43 11.31 -20.88
C ASP A 812 17.59 10.48 -21.43
N ARG A 813 17.72 9.22 -21.01
CA ARG A 813 18.45 8.18 -21.71
C ARG A 813 17.64 7.87 -22.97
N PRO A 814 18.14 8.19 -24.18
CA PRO A 814 17.43 7.79 -25.39
C PRO A 814 17.29 6.26 -25.42
N LEU A 815 16.34 5.74 -26.21
CA LEU A 815 16.20 4.29 -26.38
C LEU A 815 17.54 3.67 -26.84
N SER A 816 18.29 4.42 -27.65
CA SER A 816 19.65 4.12 -28.08
C SER A 816 20.71 4.10 -26.96
N ALA A 817 20.49 4.71 -25.79
CA ALA A 817 21.41 4.66 -24.64
C ALA A 817 21.16 3.44 -23.74
N LEU A 818 19.91 2.95 -23.65
CA LEU A 818 19.61 1.65 -23.02
C LEU A 818 19.88 0.47 -23.97
N MET A 819 19.74 0.67 -25.28
CA MET A 819 20.25 -0.25 -26.30
C MET A 819 21.77 -0.13 -26.50
N ALA A 820 22.39 1.00 -26.13
CA ALA A 820 23.85 1.13 -25.94
C ALA A 820 24.27 0.49 -24.61
N ILE A 821 23.94 -0.80 -24.49
CA ILE A 821 24.68 -1.76 -23.68
C ILE A 821 26.18 -1.46 -23.91
N PRO A 822 26.95 -1.13 -22.86
CA PRO A 822 28.34 -0.73 -22.99
C PRO A 822 29.08 -1.78 -23.82
N TYR A 823 29.71 -1.33 -24.90
CA TYR A 823 30.52 -2.18 -25.76
C TYR A 823 31.97 -2.00 -25.35
N THR A 824 32.67 -3.11 -25.11
CA THR A 824 34.10 -3.08 -24.81
C THR A 824 34.85 -2.47 -25.98
N VAL A 825 35.67 -1.46 -25.72
CA VAL A 825 36.59 -0.92 -26.73
C VAL A 825 37.88 -1.75 -26.65
N TYR A 826 38.25 -2.35 -27.78
CA TYR A 826 39.51 -3.07 -27.97
C TYR A 826 40.42 -2.21 -28.88
N PRO A 827 41.38 -1.44 -28.32
CA PRO A 827 42.20 -0.53 -29.13
C PRO A 827 42.97 -1.23 -30.26
N SER A 828 43.28 -2.52 -30.08
CA SER A 828 43.92 -3.39 -31.08
C SER A 828 43.08 -3.62 -32.35
N LEU A 829 41.76 -3.42 -32.31
CA LEU A 829 40.85 -3.59 -33.46
C LEU A 829 40.73 -2.33 -34.33
N ARG A 830 41.23 -1.17 -33.88
CA ARG A 830 41.18 0.08 -34.64
C ARG A 830 41.99 -0.03 -35.93
N GLU A 831 41.44 0.47 -37.04
CA GLU A 831 41.98 0.38 -38.42
C GLU A 831 42.17 -1.04 -38.97
N LYS A 832 41.90 -2.12 -38.21
CA LYS A 832 42.04 -3.50 -38.66
C LYS A 832 41.01 -3.83 -39.74
N VAL A 833 41.42 -4.58 -40.75
CA VAL A 833 40.55 -5.04 -41.85
C VAL A 833 39.86 -6.34 -41.43
N VAL A 834 38.53 -6.34 -41.44
CA VAL A 834 37.67 -7.41 -40.93
C VAL A 834 36.74 -7.88 -42.06
N VAL A 835 36.73 -9.17 -42.35
CA VAL A 835 35.87 -9.80 -43.36
C VAL A 835 34.81 -10.66 -42.69
N ILE A 836 33.53 -10.45 -43.01
CA ILE A 836 32.40 -11.16 -42.36
C ILE A 836 31.45 -11.74 -43.41
N THR A 837 31.30 -13.06 -43.46
CA THR A 837 30.28 -13.72 -44.30
C THR A 837 28.92 -13.79 -43.61
N GLY A 838 27.82 -13.60 -44.33
CA GLY A 838 26.47 -13.60 -43.75
C GLY A 838 26.26 -12.39 -42.84
N GLY A 839 26.81 -11.23 -43.23
CA GLY A 839 26.90 -10.03 -42.39
C GLY A 839 25.67 -9.15 -42.35
N ALA A 840 24.64 -9.40 -43.16
CA ALA A 840 23.46 -8.52 -43.25
C ALA A 840 22.46 -8.70 -42.11
N GLU A 841 22.43 -9.87 -41.45
CA GLU A 841 21.40 -10.23 -40.47
C GLU A 841 21.98 -10.90 -39.21
N GLY A 842 21.19 -10.91 -38.13
CA GLY A 842 21.45 -11.69 -36.92
C GLY A 842 22.83 -11.45 -36.28
N ILE A 843 23.57 -12.54 -36.03
CA ILE A 843 24.91 -12.50 -35.40
C ILE A 843 25.92 -11.77 -36.29
N GLY A 844 25.80 -11.93 -37.62
CA GLY A 844 26.65 -11.25 -38.59
C GLY A 844 26.47 -9.74 -38.54
N ALA A 845 25.21 -9.26 -38.58
CA ALA A 845 24.90 -7.84 -38.45
C ALA A 845 25.39 -7.22 -37.14
N ALA A 846 25.21 -7.95 -36.02
CA ALA A 846 25.72 -7.51 -34.72
C ALA A 846 27.25 -7.45 -34.69
N ALA A 847 27.96 -8.37 -35.35
CA ALA A 847 29.41 -8.32 -35.48
C ALA A 847 29.86 -7.15 -36.37
N VAL A 848 29.25 -6.94 -37.54
CA VAL A 848 29.54 -5.80 -38.44
C VAL A 848 29.41 -4.47 -37.67
N GLU A 849 28.30 -4.25 -36.98
CA GLU A 849 28.08 -3.03 -36.20
C GLU A 849 29.12 -2.86 -35.08
N LEU A 850 29.44 -3.93 -34.33
CA LEU A 850 30.44 -3.84 -33.26
C LEU A 850 31.84 -3.55 -33.77
N PHE A 851 32.29 -4.17 -34.87
CA PHE A 851 33.59 -3.87 -35.48
C PHE A 851 33.65 -2.45 -36.05
N CYS A 852 32.58 -1.97 -36.70
CA CYS A 852 32.46 -0.57 -37.11
C CYS A 852 32.63 0.39 -35.93
N ARG A 853 32.07 0.05 -34.75
CA ARG A 853 32.21 0.84 -33.51
C ARG A 853 33.60 0.74 -32.84
N GLN A 854 34.47 -0.19 -33.25
CA GLN A 854 35.89 -0.19 -32.88
C GLN A 854 36.75 0.70 -33.80
N GLY A 855 36.16 1.23 -34.88
CA GLY A 855 36.91 1.86 -35.97
C GLY A 855 37.65 0.84 -36.86
N SER A 856 37.16 -0.39 -36.97
CA SER A 856 37.70 -1.40 -37.90
C SER A 856 37.20 -1.15 -39.33
N LYS A 857 37.98 -1.53 -40.34
CA LYS A 857 37.58 -1.51 -41.75
C LYS A 857 36.84 -2.79 -42.09
N VAL A 858 35.51 -2.75 -42.09
CA VAL A 858 34.66 -3.94 -42.23
C VAL A 858 34.23 -4.13 -43.68
N ALA A 859 34.52 -5.29 -44.25
CA ALA A 859 33.92 -5.79 -45.48
C ALA A 859 32.99 -6.96 -45.13
N PHE A 860 31.74 -6.93 -45.56
CA PHE A 860 30.81 -8.03 -45.33
C PHE A 860 30.15 -8.53 -46.61
N LEU A 861 29.92 -9.85 -46.64
CA LEU A 861 29.38 -10.57 -47.78
C LEU A 861 28.00 -11.10 -47.41
N ASP A 862 27.00 -10.91 -48.26
CA ASP A 862 25.67 -11.49 -48.06
C ASP A 862 24.91 -11.69 -49.39
N ILE A 863 23.78 -12.38 -49.33
CA ILE A 863 22.77 -12.44 -50.40
C ILE A 863 21.62 -11.44 -50.15
N ALA A 864 21.37 -11.05 -48.89
CA ALA A 864 20.27 -10.19 -48.48
C ALA A 864 20.58 -8.69 -48.65
N GLU A 865 20.50 -8.20 -49.89
CA GLU A 865 20.84 -6.81 -50.27
C GLU A 865 20.01 -5.74 -49.55
N SER A 866 18.71 -5.98 -49.33
CA SER A 866 17.85 -5.08 -48.56
C SER A 866 18.29 -4.97 -47.10
N SER A 867 18.52 -6.10 -46.43
CA SER A 867 19.00 -6.17 -45.05
C SER A 867 20.39 -5.54 -44.89
N ALA A 868 21.28 -5.76 -45.87
CA ALA A 868 22.60 -5.13 -45.93
C ALA A 868 22.52 -3.60 -46.03
N THR A 869 21.62 -3.08 -46.87
CA THR A 869 21.38 -1.63 -47.02
C THR A 869 20.86 -1.01 -45.74
N HIS A 870 19.84 -1.63 -45.10
CA HIS A 870 19.33 -1.18 -43.80
C HIS A 870 20.39 -1.19 -42.69
N LEU A 871 21.28 -2.18 -42.66
CA LEU A 871 22.38 -2.24 -41.70
C LEU A 871 23.39 -1.10 -41.93
N ILE A 872 23.75 -0.83 -43.19
CA ILE A 872 24.64 0.28 -43.57
C ILE A 872 24.04 1.62 -43.10
N ASP A 873 22.77 1.86 -43.38
CA ASP A 873 22.11 3.13 -43.02
C ASP A 873 21.98 3.28 -41.49
N ARG A 874 21.66 2.20 -40.75
CA ARG A 874 21.69 2.21 -39.28
C ARG A 874 23.07 2.57 -38.72
N ILE A 875 24.16 2.12 -39.34
CA ILE A 875 25.52 2.45 -38.92
C ILE A 875 25.88 3.91 -39.28
N LYS A 876 25.40 4.44 -40.41
CA LYS A 876 25.54 5.87 -40.74
C LYS A 876 24.86 6.75 -39.70
N ASP A 877 23.62 6.44 -39.35
CA ASP A 877 22.86 7.19 -38.35
C ASP A 877 23.54 7.16 -36.97
N LEU A 878 24.02 5.98 -36.55
CA LEU A 878 24.79 5.81 -35.32
C LEU A 878 26.06 6.68 -35.32
N SER A 879 26.78 6.74 -36.45
CA SER A 879 27.96 7.59 -36.60
C SER A 879 27.62 9.07 -36.49
N GLN A 880 26.49 9.53 -37.06
CA GLN A 880 26.06 10.92 -36.98
C GLN A 880 25.60 11.31 -35.56
N GLN A 881 24.93 10.40 -34.84
CA GLN A 881 24.50 10.61 -33.46
C GLN A 881 25.71 10.77 -32.52
N LEU A 882 26.65 9.82 -32.55
CA LEU A 882 27.83 9.83 -31.68
C LEU A 882 28.76 11.03 -31.95
N SER A 883 28.77 11.55 -33.18
CA SER A 883 29.54 12.76 -33.53
C SER A 883 29.07 14.03 -32.81
N LYS A 884 27.86 14.05 -32.22
CA LYS A 884 27.32 15.19 -31.46
C LYS A 884 27.61 15.11 -29.95
N GLU A 885 27.94 13.94 -29.43
CA GLU A 885 28.09 13.68 -27.98
C GLU A 885 29.54 13.39 -27.55
N GLN A 886 30.50 13.32 -28.48
CA GLN A 886 31.81 12.73 -28.21
C GLN A 886 32.71 13.56 -27.27
N SER A 887 32.81 13.07 -26.03
CA SER A 887 34.03 13.19 -25.23
C SER A 887 35.19 12.47 -25.92
N GLN A 888 36.42 12.98 -25.75
CA GLN A 888 37.65 12.63 -26.52
C GLN A 888 38.15 11.16 -26.46
N ALA A 889 37.39 10.21 -25.89
CA ALA A 889 37.87 8.88 -25.50
C ALA A 889 37.41 7.70 -26.39
N LEU A 890 36.50 7.90 -27.34
CA LEU A 890 35.97 6.83 -28.19
C LEU A 890 36.51 6.89 -29.64
N PRO A 891 36.74 5.74 -30.31
CA PRO A 891 37.11 5.73 -31.73
C PRO A 891 35.95 6.20 -32.62
N PRO A 892 36.23 6.77 -33.81
CA PRO A 892 35.20 7.08 -34.79
C PRO A 892 34.57 5.80 -35.35
N VAL A 893 33.26 5.83 -35.58
CA VAL A 893 32.55 4.72 -36.22
C VAL A 893 32.86 4.71 -37.72
N THR A 894 33.30 3.58 -38.24
CA THR A 894 33.59 3.37 -39.67
C THR A 894 32.36 2.87 -40.42
N GLN A 895 32.22 3.24 -41.69
CA GLN A 895 31.21 2.63 -42.57
C GLN A 895 31.72 1.28 -43.11
N PRO A 896 30.86 0.24 -43.16
CA PRO A 896 31.23 -1.05 -43.75
C PRO A 896 31.02 -1.06 -45.27
N ASP A 897 31.82 -1.86 -45.97
CA ASP A 897 31.59 -2.21 -47.38
C ASP A 897 30.75 -3.48 -47.48
N TYR A 898 29.74 -3.47 -48.36
CA TYR A 898 28.93 -4.64 -48.69
C TYR A 898 29.33 -5.24 -50.04
N PHE A 899 29.42 -6.56 -50.10
CA PHE A 899 29.64 -7.34 -51.31
C PHE A 899 28.53 -8.38 -51.49
N GLN A 900 27.70 -8.22 -52.53
CA GLN A 900 26.70 -9.23 -52.87
C GLN A 900 27.40 -10.53 -53.33
N CYS A 901 27.21 -11.60 -52.57
CA CYS A 901 27.90 -12.87 -52.78
C CYS A 901 27.11 -14.04 -52.18
N ASN A 902 26.71 -15.00 -53.03
CA ASN A 902 26.31 -16.31 -52.56
C ASN A 902 27.57 -17.13 -52.25
N VAL A 903 27.80 -17.42 -50.96
CA VAL A 903 28.98 -18.15 -50.48
C VAL A 903 29.14 -19.57 -51.06
N THR A 904 28.12 -20.13 -51.69
CA THR A 904 28.20 -21.43 -52.38
C THR A 904 28.87 -21.35 -53.75
N ASP A 905 28.85 -20.18 -54.41
CA ASP A 905 29.58 -19.91 -55.66
C ASP A 905 31.04 -19.56 -55.33
N LEU A 906 31.91 -20.56 -55.45
CA LEU A 906 33.34 -20.42 -55.19
C LEU A 906 34.04 -19.46 -56.18
N THR A 907 33.47 -19.23 -57.37
CA THR A 907 34.01 -18.29 -58.35
C THR A 907 33.77 -16.86 -57.90
N ARG A 908 32.52 -16.51 -57.57
CA ARG A 908 32.20 -15.18 -57.01
C ARG A 908 32.86 -14.97 -55.65
N LEU A 909 32.90 -15.99 -54.79
CA LEU A 909 33.56 -15.91 -53.49
C LEU A 909 35.07 -15.62 -53.61
N LYS A 910 35.74 -16.21 -54.60
CA LYS A 910 37.14 -15.92 -54.91
C LYS A 910 37.31 -14.49 -55.45
N GLN A 911 36.46 -14.06 -56.40
CA GLN A 911 36.49 -12.69 -56.92
C GLN A 911 36.31 -11.65 -55.81
N VAL A 912 35.37 -11.87 -54.88
CA VAL A 912 35.17 -10.96 -53.74
C VAL A 912 36.38 -10.95 -52.80
N ALA A 913 37.01 -12.10 -52.56
CA ALA A 913 38.26 -12.13 -51.79
C ALA A 913 39.39 -11.32 -52.49
N GLU A 914 39.51 -11.42 -53.82
CA GLU A 914 40.44 -10.63 -54.63
C GLU A 914 40.09 -9.13 -54.64
N GLU A 915 38.80 -8.76 -54.73
CA GLU A 915 38.30 -7.37 -54.62
C GLU A 915 38.62 -6.75 -53.25
N ILE A 916 38.40 -7.51 -52.16
CA ILE A 916 38.71 -7.08 -50.78
C ILE A 916 40.22 -6.90 -50.61
N LEU A 917 41.04 -7.84 -51.08
CA LEU A 917 42.50 -7.73 -51.00
C LEU A 917 43.03 -6.58 -51.87
N ALA A 918 42.45 -6.32 -53.05
CA ALA A 918 42.80 -5.18 -53.87
C ALA A 918 42.43 -3.83 -53.22
N LYS A 919 41.29 -3.76 -52.52
CA LYS A 919 40.82 -2.54 -51.84
C LYS A 919 41.59 -2.23 -50.56
N TYR A 920 41.91 -3.25 -49.78
CA TYR A 920 42.45 -3.10 -48.41
C TYR A 920 43.90 -3.54 -48.22
N GLY A 921 44.51 -4.18 -49.22
CA GLY A 921 45.89 -4.69 -49.19
C GLY A 921 46.09 -5.96 -48.35
N THR A 922 45.28 -6.17 -47.31
CA THR A 922 45.35 -7.34 -46.42
C THR A 922 44.03 -7.56 -45.67
N VAL A 923 43.90 -8.70 -44.99
CA VAL A 923 42.83 -8.99 -44.04
C VAL A 923 43.45 -9.36 -42.69
N HIS A 924 42.95 -8.78 -41.60
CA HIS A 924 43.42 -9.05 -40.25
C HIS A 924 42.51 -10.04 -39.51
N VAL A 925 41.20 -9.97 -39.76
CA VAL A 925 40.19 -10.79 -39.11
C VAL A 925 39.26 -11.39 -40.17
N LEU A 926 39.00 -12.69 -40.10
CA LEU A 926 37.99 -13.37 -40.91
C LEU A 926 36.94 -14.01 -39.99
N VAL A 927 35.66 -13.68 -40.18
CA VAL A 927 34.52 -14.23 -39.46
C VAL A 927 33.65 -15.05 -40.42
N ASN A 928 33.82 -16.37 -40.36
CA ASN A 928 33.07 -17.34 -41.14
C ASN A 928 31.72 -17.64 -40.46
N ASN A 929 30.78 -16.70 -40.61
CA ASN A 929 29.46 -16.69 -39.98
C ASN A 929 28.30 -17.19 -40.88
N ALA A 930 28.44 -17.22 -42.21
CA ALA A 930 27.33 -17.61 -43.09
C ALA A 930 26.86 -19.05 -42.81
N ALA A 931 25.55 -19.25 -42.78
CA ALA A 931 24.92 -20.50 -42.42
C ALA A 931 23.51 -20.61 -42.99
N LEU A 932 23.08 -21.84 -43.32
CA LEU A 932 21.68 -22.15 -43.58
C LEU A 932 21.03 -22.50 -42.25
N ALA A 933 20.12 -21.65 -41.78
CA ALA A 933 19.45 -21.79 -40.48
C ALA A 933 17.92 -21.64 -40.66
N GLY A 934 17.17 -21.73 -39.56
CA GLY A 934 15.71 -21.61 -39.58
C GLY A 934 15.02 -22.90 -40.05
N ALA A 935 13.76 -22.81 -40.46
CA ALA A 935 12.92 -23.97 -40.78
C ALA A 935 13.52 -24.83 -41.92
N VAL A 936 14.14 -24.20 -42.92
CA VAL A 936 14.76 -24.86 -44.08
C VAL A 936 15.88 -25.84 -43.69
N SER A 937 16.54 -25.60 -42.55
CA SER A 937 17.63 -26.44 -42.04
C SER A 937 17.17 -27.66 -41.21
N ARG A 938 15.88 -27.72 -40.87
CA ARG A 938 15.28 -28.76 -40.02
C ARG A 938 14.57 -29.82 -40.88
N LYS A 939 15.33 -30.82 -41.33
CA LYS A 939 14.82 -32.00 -42.04
C LYS A 939 15.19 -33.30 -41.32
N PRO A 940 14.21 -34.18 -40.99
CA PRO A 940 14.48 -35.53 -40.52
C PRO A 940 15.32 -36.33 -41.51
N THR A 941 16.06 -37.33 -41.02
CA THR A 941 16.96 -38.18 -41.84
C THR A 941 16.27 -38.80 -43.07
N ALA A 942 14.99 -39.16 -42.94
CA ALA A 942 14.19 -39.76 -44.03
C ALA A 942 13.87 -38.79 -45.18
N GLU A 943 14.00 -37.47 -44.98
CA GLU A 943 13.69 -36.42 -45.95
C GLU A 943 14.96 -35.80 -46.58
N ILE A 944 16.15 -36.31 -46.25
CA ILE A 944 17.41 -35.83 -46.79
C ILE A 944 17.65 -36.42 -48.18
N THR A 945 17.52 -35.58 -49.21
CA THR A 945 17.95 -35.88 -50.58
C THR A 945 19.43 -35.53 -50.79
N PRO A 946 20.14 -36.11 -51.78
CA PRO A 946 21.52 -35.76 -52.11
C PRO A 946 21.73 -34.25 -52.36
N GLU A 947 20.78 -33.60 -53.02
CA GLU A 947 20.82 -32.16 -53.32
C GLU A 947 20.67 -31.32 -52.06
N SER A 948 19.80 -31.74 -51.14
CA SER A 948 19.61 -31.07 -49.85
C SER A 948 20.80 -31.25 -48.91
N TRP A 949 21.46 -32.42 -48.96
CA TRP A 949 22.72 -32.69 -48.28
C TRP A 949 23.82 -31.75 -48.79
N GLU A 950 24.04 -31.77 -50.10
CA GLU A 950 25.08 -30.99 -50.78
C GLU A 950 24.88 -29.48 -50.57
N SER A 951 23.65 -28.99 -50.70
CA SER A 951 23.29 -27.59 -50.38
C SER A 951 23.62 -27.22 -48.92
N THR A 952 23.23 -28.08 -47.97
CA THR A 952 23.47 -27.82 -46.53
C THR A 952 24.96 -27.78 -46.19
N ILE A 953 25.76 -28.71 -46.73
CA ILE A 953 27.22 -28.74 -46.57
C ILE A 953 27.88 -27.52 -47.23
N ASN A 954 27.42 -27.15 -48.43
CA ASN A 954 28.00 -26.04 -49.18
C ASN A 954 27.77 -24.68 -48.49
N VAL A 955 26.57 -24.43 -47.97
CA VAL A 955 26.26 -23.20 -47.23
C VAL A 955 26.91 -23.19 -45.85
N ASN A 956 26.96 -24.31 -45.11
CA ASN A 956 27.41 -24.27 -43.70
C ASN A 956 28.91 -24.55 -43.47
N LEU A 957 29.60 -25.21 -44.40
CA LEU A 957 30.97 -25.69 -44.20
C LEU A 957 31.91 -25.34 -45.37
N ARG A 958 31.54 -25.65 -46.61
CA ARG A 958 32.47 -25.59 -47.77
C ARG A 958 33.10 -24.21 -47.94
N HIS A 959 32.29 -23.15 -47.87
CA HIS A 959 32.75 -21.78 -48.08
C HIS A 959 33.80 -21.33 -47.04
N GLN A 960 33.72 -21.82 -45.79
CA GLN A 960 34.64 -21.44 -44.71
C GLN A 960 36.07 -21.87 -45.02
N PHE A 961 36.23 -23.07 -45.58
CA PHE A 961 37.53 -23.59 -46.02
C PHE A 961 38.10 -22.75 -47.17
N PHE A 962 37.33 -22.55 -48.24
CA PHE A 962 37.82 -21.86 -49.44
C PHE A 962 38.06 -20.37 -49.23
N LEU A 963 37.19 -19.65 -48.50
CA LEU A 963 37.43 -18.25 -48.19
C LEU A 963 38.67 -18.08 -47.30
N SER A 964 38.89 -18.99 -46.34
CA SER A 964 40.15 -19.03 -45.58
C SER A 964 41.33 -19.25 -46.52
N GLN A 965 41.27 -20.24 -47.43
CA GLN A 965 42.33 -20.52 -48.40
C GLN A 965 42.67 -19.30 -49.28
N TYR A 966 41.68 -18.49 -49.69
CA TYR A 966 41.91 -17.31 -50.53
C TYR A 966 42.55 -16.15 -49.76
N LEU A 967 42.27 -16.01 -48.46
CA LEU A 967 42.76 -14.89 -47.63
C LEU A 967 44.03 -15.22 -46.82
N LEU A 968 44.29 -16.51 -46.55
CA LEU A 968 45.43 -16.99 -45.78
C LEU A 968 46.80 -16.51 -46.30
N PRO A 969 47.09 -16.48 -47.62
CA PRO A 969 48.38 -15.97 -48.12
C PRO A 969 48.68 -14.53 -47.69
N ALA A 970 47.67 -13.66 -47.63
CA ALA A 970 47.83 -12.29 -47.14
C ALA A 970 48.11 -12.26 -45.63
N MET A 971 47.39 -13.07 -44.84
CA MET A 971 47.63 -13.22 -43.39
C MET A 971 49.03 -13.80 -43.08
N GLN A 972 49.51 -14.74 -43.90
CA GLN A 972 50.84 -15.34 -43.77
C GLN A 972 51.95 -14.33 -44.09
N ASN A 973 51.77 -13.53 -45.15
CA ASN A 973 52.70 -12.48 -45.56
C ASN A 973 52.89 -11.41 -44.47
N GLN A 974 51.80 -11.00 -43.79
CA GLN A 974 51.88 -10.05 -42.67
C GLN A 974 52.25 -10.69 -41.32
N ARG A 975 52.35 -12.02 -41.24
CA ARG A 975 52.56 -12.80 -40.00
C ARG A 975 51.63 -12.41 -38.84
N SER A 976 50.34 -12.28 -39.15
CA SER A 976 49.29 -11.93 -38.20
C SER A 976 47.92 -12.31 -38.76
N GLY A 977 47.00 -12.77 -37.92
CA GLY A 977 45.60 -12.89 -38.27
C GLY A 977 44.75 -13.54 -37.17
N SER A 978 43.43 -13.34 -37.24
CA SER A 978 42.47 -14.12 -36.45
C SER A 978 41.32 -14.62 -37.34
N ILE A 979 41.09 -15.93 -37.35
CA ILE A 979 39.98 -16.57 -38.05
C ILE A 979 39.00 -17.11 -37.00
N ILE A 980 37.75 -16.67 -37.07
CA ILE A 980 36.68 -17.07 -36.16
C ILE A 980 35.60 -17.80 -36.97
N ASN A 981 35.46 -19.10 -36.73
CA ASN A 981 34.45 -19.93 -37.39
C ASN A 981 33.19 -20.07 -36.53
N ILE A 982 31.99 -19.89 -37.09
CA ILE A 982 30.74 -20.01 -36.34
C ILE A 982 30.18 -21.43 -36.42
N GLY A 983 30.34 -22.16 -35.32
CA GLY A 983 29.75 -23.48 -35.04
C GLY A 983 28.28 -23.37 -34.59
N SER A 984 27.88 -24.29 -33.71
CA SER A 984 26.57 -24.30 -33.02
C SER A 984 26.64 -25.32 -31.87
N ILE A 985 25.84 -25.18 -30.81
CA ILE A 985 25.69 -26.25 -29.81
C ILE A 985 24.92 -27.46 -30.33
N ALA A 986 24.27 -27.38 -31.51
CA ALA A 986 23.35 -28.39 -32.04
C ALA A 986 23.94 -29.80 -32.17
N TRP A 987 25.27 -29.95 -32.20
CA TRP A 987 25.97 -31.24 -32.21
C TRP A 987 26.35 -31.76 -30.81
N ARG A 988 26.34 -30.89 -29.78
CA ARG A 988 26.60 -31.26 -28.36
C ARG A 988 25.33 -31.64 -27.61
N ILE A 989 24.17 -31.12 -28.01
CA ILE A 989 22.85 -31.45 -27.42
C ILE A 989 22.18 -32.57 -28.23
N PRO A 990 21.21 -33.34 -27.66
CA PRO A 990 20.45 -34.35 -28.37
C PRO A 990 19.40 -33.74 -29.33
N SER A 991 19.88 -32.98 -30.32
CA SER A 991 19.03 -32.28 -31.30
C SER A 991 18.52 -33.25 -32.38
N VAL A 992 17.20 -33.37 -32.50
CA VAL A 992 16.54 -34.19 -33.52
C VAL A 992 16.14 -33.35 -34.74
N GLY A 993 16.01 -34.01 -35.91
CA GLY A 993 15.48 -33.36 -37.11
C GLY A 993 16.43 -32.42 -37.86
N LEU A 994 17.75 -32.46 -37.60
CA LEU A 994 18.76 -31.67 -38.33
C LEU A 994 20.15 -32.35 -38.44
N PRO A 995 20.23 -33.61 -38.93
CA PRO A 995 21.46 -34.41 -38.91
C PRO A 995 22.59 -33.81 -39.77
N VAL A 996 22.27 -33.26 -40.95
CA VAL A 996 23.28 -32.68 -41.86
C VAL A 996 23.85 -31.37 -41.32
N TYR A 997 23.00 -30.52 -40.74
CA TYR A 997 23.43 -29.28 -40.10
C TYR A 997 24.33 -29.55 -38.88
N ALA A 998 23.93 -30.47 -38.00
CA ALA A 998 24.75 -30.87 -36.86
C ALA A 998 26.10 -31.45 -37.31
N THR A 999 26.12 -32.28 -38.35
CA THR A 999 27.35 -32.82 -38.96
C THR A 999 28.26 -31.71 -39.49
N ALA A 1000 27.70 -30.74 -40.24
CA ALA A 1000 28.45 -29.59 -40.76
C ALA A 1000 29.06 -28.75 -39.63
N LYS A 1001 28.28 -28.44 -38.58
CA LYS A 1001 28.74 -27.63 -37.45
C LYS A 1001 29.74 -28.37 -36.55
N ALA A 1002 29.69 -29.69 -36.46
CA ALA A 1002 30.72 -30.50 -35.81
C ALA A 1002 32.04 -30.49 -36.61
N ALA A 1003 31.97 -30.59 -37.95
CA ALA A 1003 33.16 -30.58 -38.82
C ALA A 1003 33.99 -29.28 -38.71
N ILE A 1004 33.34 -28.14 -38.44
CA ILE A 1004 34.02 -26.85 -38.15
C ILE A 1004 35.00 -26.96 -36.97
N MET A 1005 34.76 -27.83 -35.99
CA MET A 1005 35.66 -28.03 -34.86
C MET A 1005 36.98 -28.70 -35.28
N GLY A 1006 36.90 -29.64 -36.23
CA GLY A 1006 38.07 -30.26 -36.86
C GLY A 1006 38.86 -29.25 -37.69
N LEU A 1007 38.16 -28.50 -38.55
CA LEU A 1007 38.74 -27.44 -39.38
C LEU A 1007 39.50 -26.40 -38.52
N THR A 1008 38.85 -25.88 -37.48
CA THR A 1008 39.42 -24.92 -36.52
C THR A 1008 40.71 -25.47 -35.88
N LYS A 1009 40.68 -26.71 -35.38
CA LYS A 1009 41.86 -27.33 -34.75
C LYS A 1009 43.01 -27.51 -35.72
N THR A 1010 42.77 -28.04 -36.93
CA THR A 1010 43.81 -28.24 -37.95
C THR A 1010 44.44 -26.91 -38.37
N HIS A 1011 43.62 -25.93 -38.78
CA HIS A 1011 44.09 -24.61 -39.19
C HIS A 1011 44.86 -23.89 -38.06
N SER A 1012 44.45 -24.05 -36.80
CA SER A 1012 45.18 -23.45 -35.65
C SER A 1012 46.62 -23.97 -35.50
N LYS A 1013 46.86 -25.24 -35.88
CA LYS A 1013 48.19 -25.87 -35.81
C LYS A 1013 49.02 -25.61 -37.06
N GLU A 1014 48.38 -25.62 -38.22
CA GLU A 1014 49.01 -25.36 -39.52
C GLU A 1014 49.47 -23.91 -39.66
N TYR A 1015 48.62 -22.94 -39.30
CA TYR A 1015 48.89 -21.51 -39.49
C TYR A 1015 49.41 -20.79 -38.24
N GLY A 1016 49.44 -21.46 -37.08
CA GLY A 1016 49.96 -20.90 -35.83
C GLY A 1016 51.43 -20.45 -35.92
N GLY A 1017 52.25 -21.11 -36.74
CA GLY A 1017 53.64 -20.70 -37.02
C GLY A 1017 53.78 -19.35 -37.74
N TYR A 1018 52.70 -18.85 -38.34
CA TYR A 1018 52.60 -17.52 -38.94
C TYR A 1018 51.91 -16.50 -38.02
N ASN A 1019 51.71 -16.83 -36.74
CA ASN A 1019 50.97 -16.01 -35.77
C ASN A 1019 49.52 -15.71 -36.23
N ILE A 1020 48.90 -16.70 -36.88
CA ILE A 1020 47.48 -16.68 -37.25
C ILE A 1020 46.71 -17.54 -36.25
N ARG A 1021 45.79 -16.92 -35.50
CA ARG A 1021 44.94 -17.60 -34.52
C ARG A 1021 43.68 -18.09 -35.21
N VAL A 1022 43.22 -19.30 -34.86
CA VAL A 1022 42.01 -19.87 -35.44
C VAL A 1022 41.17 -20.47 -34.33
N ASN A 1023 39.98 -19.92 -34.10
CA ASN A 1023 39.07 -20.33 -33.04
C ASN A 1023 37.65 -20.50 -33.59
N SER A 1024 36.75 -21.04 -32.76
CA SER A 1024 35.33 -21.09 -33.07
C SER A 1024 34.46 -20.56 -31.94
N VAL A 1025 33.27 -20.08 -32.33
CA VAL A 1025 32.17 -19.74 -31.41
C VAL A 1025 31.01 -20.69 -31.70
N MET A 1026 30.39 -21.25 -30.67
CA MET A 1026 29.25 -22.16 -30.75
C MET A 1026 28.03 -21.50 -30.08
N PRO A 1027 27.17 -20.80 -30.86
CA PRO A 1027 25.97 -20.20 -30.32
C PRO A 1027 24.92 -21.25 -29.92
N GLY A 1028 24.16 -20.94 -28.87
CA GLY A 1028 22.95 -21.64 -28.46
C GLY A 1028 21.69 -21.15 -29.20
N ALA A 1029 20.56 -21.16 -28.50
CA ALA A 1029 19.34 -20.51 -28.96
C ALA A 1029 19.46 -18.99 -28.88
N ILE A 1030 20.08 -18.39 -29.91
CA ILE A 1030 20.14 -16.95 -30.10
C ILE A 1030 18.87 -16.47 -30.81
N ALA A 1031 18.15 -15.55 -30.18
CA ALA A 1031 16.95 -14.93 -30.73
C ALA A 1031 17.30 -13.91 -31.83
N THR A 1032 17.66 -14.41 -33.01
CA THR A 1032 17.65 -13.62 -34.25
C THR A 1032 16.22 -13.43 -34.73
N GLU A 1033 15.93 -12.35 -35.49
CA GLU A 1033 14.61 -12.13 -36.11
C GLU A 1033 14.12 -13.37 -36.88
N ARG A 1034 15.04 -14.04 -37.60
CA ARG A 1034 14.75 -15.30 -38.29
C ARG A 1034 14.40 -16.46 -37.37
N GLN A 1035 15.05 -16.60 -36.22
CA GLN A 1035 14.68 -17.60 -35.22
C GLN A 1035 13.32 -17.28 -34.58
N ILE A 1036 13.08 -16.01 -34.26
CA ILE A 1036 11.81 -15.53 -33.69
C ILE A 1036 10.66 -15.84 -34.64
N ASN A 1037 10.81 -15.49 -35.92
CA ASN A 1037 9.74 -15.61 -36.92
C ASN A 1037 9.51 -17.04 -37.44
N GLU A 1038 10.56 -17.86 -37.58
CA GLU A 1038 10.45 -19.20 -38.20
C GLU A 1038 10.41 -20.37 -37.20
N VAL A 1039 10.84 -20.18 -35.94
CA VAL A 1039 11.26 -21.31 -35.06
C VAL A 1039 10.85 -21.17 -33.59
N LEU A 1040 10.77 -19.96 -33.02
CA LEU A 1040 10.62 -19.75 -31.59
C LEU A 1040 9.15 -19.84 -31.14
N THR A 1041 8.59 -21.06 -31.12
CA THR A 1041 7.30 -21.33 -30.47
C THR A 1041 7.43 -21.20 -28.95
N GLU A 1042 6.33 -20.92 -28.26
CA GLU A 1042 6.33 -20.79 -26.80
C GLU A 1042 6.70 -22.11 -26.08
N GLU A 1043 6.34 -23.26 -26.68
CA GLU A 1043 6.80 -24.59 -26.26
C GLU A 1043 8.32 -24.74 -26.39
N TYR A 1044 8.90 -24.32 -27.51
CA TYR A 1044 10.35 -24.37 -27.74
C TYR A 1044 11.09 -23.38 -26.84
N ARG A 1045 10.52 -22.20 -26.58
CA ARG A 1045 11.05 -21.21 -25.63
C ARG A 1045 11.02 -21.71 -24.19
N THR A 1046 9.96 -22.40 -23.80
CA THR A 1046 9.87 -23.12 -22.52
C THR A 1046 10.94 -24.20 -22.42
N GLN A 1047 11.18 -24.97 -23.48
CA GLN A 1047 12.26 -25.96 -23.54
C GLN A 1047 13.65 -25.31 -23.44
N ILE A 1048 13.89 -24.20 -24.13
CA ILE A 1048 15.13 -23.41 -24.05
C ILE A 1048 15.36 -22.99 -22.60
N PHE A 1049 14.39 -22.33 -21.95
CA PHE A 1049 14.53 -21.87 -20.56
C PHE A 1049 14.60 -23.03 -19.56
N ALA A 1050 13.99 -24.19 -19.81
CA ALA A 1050 14.17 -25.35 -18.95
C ALA A 1050 15.64 -25.78 -18.88
N ASN A 1051 16.32 -25.83 -20.03
CA ASN A 1051 17.70 -26.34 -20.14
C ASN A 1051 18.80 -25.28 -19.89
N GLN A 1052 18.58 -24.01 -20.25
CA GLN A 1052 19.56 -22.96 -19.98
C GLN A 1052 19.72 -22.68 -18.48
N SER A 1053 20.93 -22.38 -18.04
CA SER A 1053 21.17 -21.86 -16.69
C SER A 1053 20.65 -20.42 -16.55
N LEU A 1054 20.81 -19.59 -17.58
CA LEU A 1054 20.26 -18.23 -17.66
C LEU A 1054 18.85 -18.27 -18.27
N LYS A 1055 17.83 -17.98 -17.45
CA LYS A 1055 16.40 -18.04 -17.83
C LYS A 1055 15.94 -16.80 -18.61
N ARG A 1056 16.56 -16.53 -19.76
CA ARG A 1056 16.21 -15.42 -20.68
C ARG A 1056 16.67 -15.72 -22.10
N ASP A 1057 16.06 -15.06 -23.07
CA ASP A 1057 16.53 -15.12 -24.46
C ASP A 1057 17.95 -14.53 -24.57
N LEU A 1058 18.73 -15.08 -25.50
CA LEU A 1058 20.08 -14.61 -25.82
C LEU A 1058 20.07 -13.80 -27.10
N LEU A 1059 20.78 -12.67 -27.10
CA LEU A 1059 20.76 -11.74 -28.21
C LEU A 1059 21.98 -11.90 -29.13
N PRO A 1060 21.88 -11.56 -30.43
CA PRO A 1060 22.99 -11.67 -31.38
C PRO A 1060 24.29 -10.98 -30.95
N LYS A 1061 24.18 -9.86 -30.21
CA LYS A 1061 25.30 -9.12 -29.62
C LYS A 1061 26.14 -9.96 -28.64
N GLU A 1062 25.56 -10.94 -27.97
CA GLU A 1062 26.29 -11.75 -26.98
C GLU A 1062 27.29 -12.70 -27.63
N ALA A 1063 26.90 -13.32 -28.75
CA ALA A 1063 27.84 -14.06 -29.60
C ALA A 1063 28.86 -13.12 -30.26
N ALA A 1064 28.42 -11.95 -30.75
CA ALA A 1064 29.29 -10.98 -31.38
C ALA A 1064 30.35 -10.39 -30.43
N ASN A 1065 30.06 -10.21 -29.14
CA ASN A 1065 31.05 -9.79 -28.13
C ASN A 1065 32.20 -10.81 -27.99
N VAL A 1066 31.91 -12.12 -28.06
CA VAL A 1066 32.93 -13.17 -28.01
C VAL A 1066 33.73 -13.21 -29.32
N ILE A 1067 33.09 -13.01 -30.48
CA ILE A 1067 33.79 -12.83 -31.76
C ILE A 1067 34.76 -11.65 -31.68
N LEU A 1068 34.34 -10.52 -31.09
CA LEU A 1068 35.14 -9.32 -30.94
C LEU A 1068 36.36 -9.53 -30.04
N PHE A 1069 36.20 -10.23 -28.91
CA PHE A 1069 37.32 -10.67 -28.06
C PHE A 1069 38.28 -11.60 -28.81
N LEU A 1070 37.77 -12.61 -29.52
CA LEU A 1070 38.59 -13.55 -30.28
C LEU A 1070 39.32 -12.89 -31.47
N ALA A 1071 38.82 -11.76 -31.96
CA ALA A 1071 39.48 -10.96 -32.98
C ALA A 1071 40.58 -10.03 -32.43
N SER A 1072 40.47 -9.54 -31.19
CA SER A 1072 41.41 -8.58 -30.59
C SER A 1072 42.71 -9.23 -30.08
N ASP A 1073 43.73 -8.40 -29.83
CA ASP A 1073 45.01 -8.86 -29.27
C ASP A 1073 44.90 -9.31 -27.80
N ASP A 1074 43.81 -8.96 -27.10
CA ASP A 1074 43.46 -9.42 -25.76
C ASP A 1074 43.27 -10.95 -25.71
N SER A 1075 42.99 -11.59 -26.86
CA SER A 1075 42.95 -13.04 -27.04
C SER A 1075 44.20 -13.60 -27.74
N SER A 1076 45.33 -12.88 -27.72
CA SER A 1076 46.60 -13.30 -28.35
C SER A 1076 47.09 -14.70 -27.93
N GLY A 1077 46.84 -15.12 -26.68
CA GLY A 1077 47.14 -16.47 -26.20
C GLY A 1077 46.14 -17.57 -26.60
N VAL A 1078 45.07 -17.23 -27.34
CA VAL A 1078 43.92 -18.11 -27.60
C VAL A 1078 43.90 -18.56 -29.07
N THR A 1079 44.10 -19.85 -29.31
CA THR A 1079 43.96 -20.50 -30.63
C THR A 1079 43.51 -21.97 -30.47
N GLY A 1080 42.91 -22.55 -31.50
CA GLY A 1080 42.44 -23.94 -31.56
C GLY A 1080 41.26 -24.28 -30.66
N SER A 1081 40.62 -23.28 -30.06
CA SER A 1081 39.60 -23.42 -29.01
C SER A 1081 38.18 -23.14 -29.51
N ASN A 1082 37.18 -23.68 -28.82
CA ASN A 1082 35.77 -23.60 -29.21
C ASN A 1082 34.95 -23.02 -28.05
N TYR A 1083 34.35 -21.85 -28.23
CA TYR A 1083 33.70 -21.07 -27.16
C TYR A 1083 32.18 -21.17 -27.23
N VAL A 1084 31.55 -21.69 -26.17
CA VAL A 1084 30.08 -21.80 -26.09
C VAL A 1084 29.45 -20.45 -25.71
N VAL A 1085 28.37 -20.08 -26.39
CA VAL A 1085 27.55 -18.91 -26.05
C VAL A 1085 26.07 -19.31 -26.10
N ASP A 1086 25.61 -19.98 -25.04
CA ASP A 1086 24.28 -20.63 -25.00
C ASP A 1086 23.48 -20.42 -23.71
N GLY A 1087 23.97 -19.60 -22.79
CA GLY A 1087 23.28 -19.35 -21.51
C GLY A 1087 23.46 -20.48 -20.49
N GLY A 1088 24.45 -21.36 -20.69
CA GLY A 1088 24.69 -22.53 -19.85
C GLY A 1088 23.66 -23.62 -20.09
N TRP A 1089 23.37 -23.92 -21.36
CA TRP A 1089 22.58 -25.10 -21.74
C TRP A 1089 23.50 -26.34 -21.75
N VAL A 1090 24.64 -26.24 -22.43
CA VAL A 1090 25.64 -27.30 -22.46
C VAL A 1090 26.68 -27.05 -21.38
N GLY A 1091 26.79 -27.97 -20.43
CA GLY A 1091 27.88 -27.97 -19.46
C GLY A 1091 29.23 -28.27 -20.11
N ASP A 1092 30.31 -27.87 -19.44
CA ASP A 1092 31.64 -28.37 -19.75
C ASP A 1092 31.77 -29.83 -19.30
N VAL A 1093 32.32 -30.66 -20.20
CA VAL A 1093 32.75 -32.05 -19.98
C VAL A 1093 34.09 -32.22 -20.68
#